data_AF-A0A7X2I4V0-F1
#
_entry.id   AF-A0A7X2I4V0-F1
#
_cell.length_a   1.000
_cell.length_b   1.000
_cell.length_c   1.000
_cell.angle_alpha   90.00
_cell.angle_beta   90.00
_cell.angle_gamma   90.00
#
_symmetry.space_group_name_H-M   'P 1'
#
loop_
_entity.id
_entity.type
_entity.pdbx_description
1 polymer ?
#
loop_
_entity_poly.entity_id
_entity_poly.type
_entity_poly.pdbx_seq_one_letter_code
_entity_poly.pdbx_strand_id
1 'polypeptide(L)'
;MKKHSIAFFFDFLNPQDHISEGLLDIIYAPLHIGLGLKSPIFNPKNLLINLDGFNPTEFKNLIKNETSLQEDADIWRMTYHEMPLQASEYFFSFLHNKFLISAGTPPWLSKGLKAHDISFMDISLSPIEFPRDRLIAIYTNHEKIKQNIIKRSVSDEEIRLEASLLGANLRMHRKRFETELRLKFDVTDSLIIDYQYPGSKELTLPTGETACLADFSKDILKIAAERKILLLRDTSREYENNFFAKERKKLETSLSRSIQYCPQNKYQLLASHDRFEFLSINAASHQEAFYFNKKSRSLRERSVDVIGITSSDHHHQFYLEDLISPSFWNEIFEIKDEPKIHHIRNISRNYARDMMNQWGDFERVVNWERAQPAMAYLRSGGIVVNHRLSALNERIGKLENALQNSTPLNSSESSPIEKIKNTKLGQKAFIFGNSASILDLELNTLMKMDTFWCNNAYRMDELKIPFHPKYYFLSDVIGIHKAGNRILDLDFEVGFFSRVVKKEIDNQRPDFSKKTITYPDNIIKFFENPTDDIKINPSLYLLDGGTTTFVMIQYAYWMGYKEVYLAGVDLDYTKPYFYGEFNPTWNTSSEYLSESMKISIATAEKIFRQEGRTLGKITKSPNLPLDFFRMEDVI
;
A
#
# COMPACT_ATOMS: atom_id res chain seq x y z
N MET A 1 33.56 27.46 -12.64
CA MET A 1 32.71 27.86 -11.49
C MET A 1 33.53 27.86 -10.21
N LYS A 2 33.23 28.72 -9.22
CA LYS A 2 33.88 28.71 -7.89
C LYS A 2 32.98 27.95 -6.89
N LYS A 3 33.52 27.27 -5.87
CA LYS A 3 32.74 26.49 -4.86
C LYS A 3 31.48 27.20 -4.33
N HIS A 4 31.60 28.48 -4.00
CA HIS A 4 30.52 29.28 -3.39
C HIS A 4 29.40 29.66 -4.37
N SER A 5 29.52 29.28 -5.65
CA SER A 5 28.52 29.52 -6.67
C SER A 5 27.62 28.32 -6.94
N ILE A 6 27.75 27.19 -6.23
CA ILE A 6 26.85 26.03 -6.41
C ILE A 6 25.94 25.91 -5.20
N ALA A 7 24.64 25.89 -5.46
CA ALA A 7 23.61 25.59 -4.48
C ALA A 7 23.02 24.21 -4.75
N PHE A 8 22.52 23.55 -3.71
CA PHE A 8 21.80 22.28 -3.81
C PHE A 8 20.36 22.46 -3.33
N PHE A 9 19.43 21.76 -3.96
CA PHE A 9 18.02 21.77 -3.57
C PHE A 9 17.33 20.45 -3.93
N PHE A 10 16.62 19.87 -2.98
CA PHE A 10 15.61 18.84 -3.22
C PHE A 10 14.26 19.36 -2.75
N ASP A 11 13.17 18.78 -3.25
CA ASP A 11 11.81 19.17 -2.89
C ASP A 11 11.46 18.74 -1.46
N PHE A 12 12.00 19.43 -0.47
CA PHE A 12 11.80 19.15 0.96
C PHE A 12 10.35 19.41 1.45
N LEU A 13 9.49 19.97 0.58
CA LEU A 13 8.06 20.04 0.85
C LEU A 13 7.41 18.66 0.66
N ASN A 14 7.94 17.80 -0.21
CA ASN A 14 7.45 16.44 -0.40
C ASN A 14 7.92 15.52 0.74
N PRO A 15 7.03 15.09 1.66
CA PRO A 15 7.43 14.27 2.80
C PRO A 15 7.88 12.85 2.40
N GLN A 16 7.64 12.44 1.14
CA GLN A 16 7.96 11.10 0.64
C GLN A 16 9.21 11.08 -0.27
N ASP A 17 9.84 12.22 -0.57
CA ASP A 17 10.93 12.32 -1.56
C ASP A 17 12.34 12.04 -1.01
N HIS A 18 12.49 10.90 -0.33
CA HIS A 18 13.77 10.40 0.17
C HIS A 18 14.78 10.08 -0.95
N ILE A 19 14.29 9.83 -2.18
CA ILE A 19 15.14 9.49 -3.32
C ILE A 19 15.90 10.72 -3.80
N SER A 20 15.23 11.86 -3.97
CA SER A 20 15.89 13.10 -4.42
C SER A 20 16.94 13.57 -3.41
N GLU A 21 16.64 13.50 -2.12
CA GLU A 21 17.61 13.78 -1.05
C GLU A 21 18.82 12.84 -1.16
N GLY A 22 18.59 11.52 -1.19
CA GLY A 22 19.65 10.53 -1.31
C GLY A 22 20.53 10.71 -2.56
N LEU A 23 19.93 11.04 -3.71
CA LEU A 23 20.67 11.32 -4.96
C LEU A 23 21.66 12.47 -4.80
N LEU A 24 21.25 13.58 -4.18
CA LEU A 24 22.14 14.71 -3.95
C LEU A 24 23.25 14.35 -2.96
N ASP A 25 22.95 13.56 -1.92
CA ASP A 25 23.94 13.08 -0.95
C ASP A 25 25.02 12.23 -1.62
N ILE A 26 24.62 11.33 -2.51
CA ILE A 26 25.52 10.44 -3.25
C ILE A 26 26.51 11.23 -4.13
N ILE A 27 26.03 12.28 -4.82
CA ILE A 27 26.88 13.06 -5.73
C ILE A 27 27.67 14.17 -5.03
N TYR A 28 27.29 14.54 -3.80
CA TYR A 28 27.85 15.70 -3.11
C TYR A 28 29.38 15.62 -3.00
N ALA A 29 29.92 14.50 -2.50
CA ALA A 29 31.37 14.33 -2.36
C ALA A 29 32.10 14.18 -3.72
N PRO A 30 31.65 13.31 -4.66
CA PRO A 30 32.24 13.22 -6.00
C PRO A 30 32.31 14.57 -6.73
N LEU A 31 31.23 15.36 -6.70
CA LEU A 31 31.18 16.68 -7.29
C LEU A 31 32.21 17.62 -6.65
N HIS A 32 32.29 17.66 -5.32
CA HIS A 32 33.28 18.50 -4.62
C HIS A 32 34.71 18.15 -5.03
N ILE A 33 35.05 16.86 -5.09
CA ILE A 33 36.38 16.40 -5.49
C ILE A 33 36.64 16.76 -6.96
N GLY A 34 35.66 16.57 -7.85
CA GLY A 34 35.77 16.91 -9.27
C GLY A 34 35.96 18.40 -9.52
N LEU A 35 35.41 19.25 -8.65
CA LEU A 35 35.62 20.71 -8.65
C LEU A 35 36.97 21.14 -8.07
N GLY A 36 37.87 20.21 -7.74
CA GLY A 36 39.18 20.49 -7.15
C GLY A 36 39.13 20.84 -5.66
N LEU A 37 38.02 20.54 -4.97
CA LEU A 37 37.82 20.86 -3.56
C LEU A 37 38.19 19.64 -2.69
N LYS A 38 38.58 19.89 -1.44
CA LYS A 38 38.73 18.80 -0.47
C LYS A 38 37.37 18.12 -0.29
N SER A 39 37.38 16.79 -0.23
CA SER A 39 36.21 16.01 0.14
C SER A 39 35.65 16.58 1.44
N PRO A 40 34.34 16.91 1.47
CA PRO A 40 33.71 17.37 2.69
C PRO A 40 33.78 16.28 3.75
N ILE A 41 33.91 16.68 5.02
CA ILE A 41 33.65 15.78 6.14
C ILE A 41 32.15 15.53 6.14
N PHE A 42 31.75 14.27 6.11
CA PHE A 42 30.33 13.91 6.20
C PHE A 42 29.71 14.55 7.45
N ASN A 43 28.68 15.38 7.26
CA ASN A 43 27.96 16.03 8.34
C ASN A 43 26.46 15.74 8.19
N PRO A 44 25.88 14.87 9.04
CA PRO A 44 24.48 14.48 8.94
C PRO A 44 23.49 15.64 9.25
N LYS A 45 23.98 16.81 9.69
CA LYS A 45 23.13 17.98 9.98
C LYS A 45 22.99 18.96 8.80
N ASN A 46 23.76 18.78 7.72
CA ASN A 46 23.78 19.68 6.56
C ASN A 46 23.17 18.99 5.32
N LEU A 47 21.94 18.49 5.44
CA LEU A 47 21.32 17.62 4.44
C LEU A 47 20.79 18.41 3.22
N LEU A 48 21.67 19.09 2.49
CA LEU A 48 21.50 19.39 1.05
C LEU A 48 20.64 20.59 0.62
N ILE A 49 20.27 21.49 1.54
CA ILE A 49 19.91 22.87 1.16
C ILE A 49 21.08 23.78 1.56
N ASN A 50 21.97 24.05 0.62
CA ASN A 50 23.10 24.94 0.84
C ASN A 50 22.84 26.32 0.24
N LEU A 51 21.88 27.03 0.83
CA LEU A 51 21.55 28.41 0.51
C LEU A 51 21.85 29.27 1.74
N ASP A 52 22.94 30.04 1.68
CA ASP A 52 23.38 30.90 2.77
C ASP A 52 22.25 31.86 3.19
N GLY A 53 21.77 31.74 4.43
CA GLY A 53 20.72 32.59 4.98
C GLY A 53 19.27 32.14 4.69
N PHE A 54 19.06 31.11 3.88
CA PHE A 54 17.73 30.55 3.65
C PHE A 54 17.24 29.76 4.86
N ASN A 55 16.01 30.03 5.31
CA ASN A 55 15.37 29.31 6.40
C ASN A 55 14.17 28.48 5.89
N PRO A 56 14.29 27.14 5.85
CA PRO A 56 13.20 26.26 5.40
C PRO A 56 11.90 26.43 6.21
N THR A 57 12.00 26.73 7.51
CA THR A 57 10.84 26.95 8.38
C THR A 57 10.13 28.26 8.02
N GLU A 58 10.88 29.31 7.73
CA GLU A 58 10.32 30.59 7.29
C GLU A 58 9.62 30.45 5.94
N PHE A 59 10.26 29.77 4.99
CA PHE A 59 9.66 29.46 3.69
C PHE A 59 8.34 28.69 3.83
N LYS A 60 8.30 27.64 4.67
CA LYS A 60 7.06 26.91 4.98
C LYS A 60 5.99 27.83 5.60
N ASN A 61 6.36 28.74 6.48
CA ASN A 61 5.41 29.67 7.11
C ASN A 61 4.81 30.66 6.10
N LEU A 62 5.60 31.15 5.14
CA LEU A 62 5.08 32.00 4.06
C LEU A 62 4.01 31.26 3.25
N ILE A 63 4.27 30.00 2.89
CA ILE A 63 3.31 29.17 2.17
C ILE A 63 2.03 28.96 3.00
N LYS A 64 2.15 28.65 4.29
CA LYS A 64 1.00 28.45 5.19
C LYS A 64 0.14 29.71 5.31
N ASN A 65 0.76 30.89 5.38
CA ASN A 65 0.05 32.16 5.47
C ASN A 65 -0.74 32.48 4.19
N GLU A 66 -0.19 32.16 3.01
CA GLU A 66 -0.86 32.44 1.73
C GLU A 66 -1.93 31.40 1.37
N THR A 67 -1.76 30.14 1.80
CA THR A 67 -2.66 29.02 1.42
C THR A 67 -3.71 28.67 2.47
N SER A 68 -3.53 29.12 3.73
CA SER A 68 -4.33 28.68 4.89
C SER A 68 -4.28 27.18 5.18
N LEU A 69 -3.33 26.44 4.59
CA LEU A 69 -3.14 25.01 4.80
C LEU A 69 -2.24 24.74 6.01
N GLN A 70 -2.50 23.64 6.73
CA GLN A 70 -1.73 23.26 7.92
C GLN A 70 -0.92 21.97 7.74
N GLU A 71 -1.44 21.02 6.96
CA GLU A 71 -0.80 19.72 6.71
C GLU A 71 0.27 19.81 5.61
N ASP A 72 1.47 19.28 5.89
CA ASP A 72 2.61 19.34 4.97
C ASP A 72 2.33 18.62 3.63
N ALA A 73 1.54 17.55 3.64
CA ALA A 73 1.16 16.82 2.42
C ALA A 73 0.26 17.64 1.50
N ASP A 74 -0.69 18.40 2.06
CA ASP A 74 -1.59 19.26 1.29
C ASP A 74 -0.84 20.48 0.75
N ILE A 75 0.05 21.06 1.56
CA ILE A 75 0.94 22.15 1.15
C ILE A 75 1.76 21.75 -0.07
N TRP A 76 2.42 20.60 -0.03
CA TRP A 76 3.19 20.11 -1.16
C TRP A 76 2.33 19.92 -2.41
N ARG A 77 1.20 19.23 -2.31
CA ARG A 77 0.31 18.98 -3.46
C ARG A 77 -0.14 20.28 -4.12
N MET A 78 -0.54 21.24 -3.31
CA MET A 78 -1.01 22.54 -3.78
C MET A 78 0.10 23.41 -4.39
N THR A 79 1.34 23.22 -3.95
CA THR A 79 2.47 24.05 -4.42
C THR A 79 3.33 23.38 -5.48
N TYR A 80 3.07 22.12 -5.82
CA TYR A 80 3.91 21.33 -6.73
C TYR A 80 4.04 21.98 -8.13
N HIS A 81 2.95 22.53 -8.67
CA HIS A 81 2.96 23.17 -9.99
C HIS A 81 3.26 24.66 -9.96
N GLU A 82 2.82 25.34 -8.90
CA GLU A 82 2.91 26.79 -8.73
C GLU A 82 3.16 27.14 -7.26
N MET A 83 4.13 28.02 -7.00
CA MET A 83 4.47 28.47 -5.66
C MET A 83 3.78 29.81 -5.36
N PRO A 84 3.24 30.04 -4.16
CA PRO A 84 2.73 31.36 -3.76
C PRO A 84 3.77 32.46 -3.92
N LEU A 85 3.32 33.68 -4.22
CA LEU A 85 4.20 34.74 -4.70
C LEU A 85 5.26 35.12 -3.66
N GLN A 86 4.88 35.31 -2.39
CA GLN A 86 5.82 35.75 -1.36
C GLN A 86 6.83 34.64 -1.05
N ALA A 87 6.38 33.39 -0.98
CA ALA A 87 7.27 32.25 -0.83
C ALA A 87 8.26 32.14 -2.00
N SER A 88 7.77 32.28 -3.24
CA SER A 88 8.59 32.24 -4.45
C SER A 88 9.66 33.36 -4.44
N GLU A 89 9.25 34.60 -4.20
CA GLU A 89 10.17 35.75 -4.11
C GLU A 89 11.22 35.57 -3.01
N TYR A 90 10.81 35.09 -1.83
CA TYR A 90 11.72 34.74 -0.74
C TYR A 90 12.77 33.74 -1.20
N PHE A 91 12.35 32.61 -1.81
CA PHE A 91 13.28 31.57 -2.26
C PHE A 91 14.28 32.07 -3.31
N PHE A 92 13.80 32.77 -4.35
CA PHE A 92 14.66 33.27 -5.43
C PHE A 92 15.61 34.38 -4.99
N SER A 93 15.31 35.10 -3.90
CA SER A 93 16.21 36.11 -3.33
C SER A 93 17.58 35.52 -2.89
N PHE A 94 17.63 34.23 -2.54
CA PHE A 94 18.85 33.54 -2.11
C PHE A 94 19.64 32.89 -3.27
N LEU A 95 19.11 32.88 -4.49
CA LEU A 95 19.71 32.20 -5.63
C LEU A 95 20.53 33.11 -6.56
N HIS A 96 20.67 34.40 -6.23
CA HIS A 96 21.39 35.34 -7.08
C HIS A 96 22.85 34.91 -7.31
N ASN A 97 23.28 34.85 -8.58
CA ASN A 97 24.61 34.38 -9.02
C ASN A 97 24.99 32.96 -8.60
N LYS A 98 24.00 32.11 -8.29
CA LYS A 98 24.21 30.68 -7.99
C LYS A 98 23.86 29.83 -9.22
N PHE A 99 24.57 28.71 -9.34
CA PHE A 99 24.23 27.58 -10.19
C PHE A 99 23.53 26.55 -9.31
N LEU A 100 22.26 26.27 -9.58
CA LEU A 100 21.48 25.34 -8.74
C LEU A 100 21.62 23.91 -9.27
N ILE A 101 22.01 22.96 -8.41
CA ILE A 101 21.85 21.53 -8.67
C ILE A 101 20.64 21.06 -7.89
N SER A 102 19.63 20.57 -8.58
CA SER A 102 18.42 20.04 -7.96
C SER A 102 18.20 18.59 -8.33
N ALA A 103 17.58 17.83 -7.42
CA ALA A 103 17.13 16.47 -7.71
C ALA A 103 15.60 16.41 -7.73
N GLY A 104 15.04 15.88 -8.82
CA GLY A 104 13.59 15.75 -8.99
C GLY A 104 12.86 17.08 -9.07
N THR A 105 13.43 18.07 -9.77
CA THR A 105 12.99 19.48 -9.80
C THR A 105 11.48 19.61 -10.07
N PRO A 106 10.69 20.17 -9.14
CA PRO A 106 9.26 20.37 -9.34
C PRO A 106 8.95 21.44 -10.40
N PRO A 107 7.78 21.39 -11.06
CA PRO A 107 7.43 22.34 -12.11
C PRO A 107 7.53 23.82 -11.70
N TRP A 108 7.08 24.20 -10.50
CA TRP A 108 7.18 25.58 -10.02
C TRP A 108 8.63 26.09 -10.01
N LEU A 109 9.57 25.24 -9.57
CA LEU A 109 10.98 25.59 -9.45
C LEU A 109 11.62 25.70 -10.82
N SER A 110 11.38 24.74 -11.70
CA SER A 110 11.91 24.78 -13.08
C SER A 110 11.43 26.02 -13.85
N LYS A 111 10.15 26.38 -13.73
CA LYS A 111 9.57 27.58 -14.34
C LYS A 111 10.18 28.85 -13.76
N GLY A 112 10.29 28.93 -12.43
CA GLY A 112 10.86 30.09 -11.75
C GLY A 112 12.34 30.29 -12.08
N LEU A 113 13.15 29.23 -12.10
CA LEU A 113 14.57 29.30 -12.48
C LEU A 113 14.74 29.85 -13.90
N LYS A 114 13.92 29.37 -14.86
CA LYS A 114 13.91 29.89 -16.24
C LYS A 114 13.46 31.36 -16.29
N ALA A 115 12.43 31.73 -15.54
CA ALA A 115 11.91 33.11 -15.50
C ALA A 115 12.90 34.11 -14.89
N HIS A 116 13.72 33.68 -13.92
CA HIS A 116 14.75 34.48 -13.26
C HIS A 116 16.13 34.40 -13.93
N ASP A 117 16.26 33.72 -15.08
CA ASP A 117 17.52 33.47 -15.78
C ASP A 117 18.63 32.84 -14.90
N ILE A 118 18.22 31.93 -14.02
CA ILE A 118 19.12 31.21 -13.12
C ILE A 118 19.56 29.91 -13.80
N SER A 119 20.88 29.71 -13.89
CA SER A 119 21.45 28.45 -14.39
C SER A 119 21.23 27.32 -13.39
N PHE A 120 20.75 26.18 -13.87
CA PHE A 120 20.52 25.00 -13.04
C PHE A 120 20.77 23.69 -13.77
N MET A 121 20.90 22.63 -12.98
CA MET A 121 20.96 21.24 -13.40
C MET A 121 19.93 20.45 -12.59
N ASP A 122 19.04 19.74 -13.29
CA ASP A 122 18.12 18.77 -12.69
C ASP A 122 18.70 17.36 -12.83
N ILE A 123 18.66 16.60 -11.74
CA ILE A 123 19.12 15.21 -11.65
C ILE A 123 17.95 14.36 -11.16
N SER A 124 17.40 13.55 -12.05
CA SER A 124 16.21 12.75 -11.78
C SER A 124 16.46 11.28 -12.06
N LEU A 125 15.73 10.38 -11.41
CA LEU A 125 15.76 8.98 -11.83
C LEU A 125 15.29 8.87 -13.29
N SER A 126 16.00 8.07 -14.09
CA SER A 126 15.60 7.87 -15.47
C SER A 126 14.29 7.08 -15.56
N PRO A 127 13.38 7.47 -16.46
CA PRO A 127 12.20 6.66 -16.81
C PRO A 127 12.57 5.37 -17.55
N ILE A 128 13.84 5.20 -17.96
CA ILE A 128 14.31 3.97 -18.59
C ILE A 128 14.89 3.06 -17.51
N GLU A 129 14.20 1.97 -17.21
CA GLU A 129 14.50 1.09 -16.09
C GLU A 129 14.88 -0.33 -16.50
N PHE A 130 14.86 -0.67 -17.79
CA PHE A 130 15.32 -1.98 -18.28
C PHE A 130 16.83 -2.23 -18.39
N PRO A 131 17.73 -1.22 -18.44
CA PRO A 131 19.16 -1.49 -18.55
C PRO A 131 19.71 -2.28 -17.36
N ARG A 132 20.92 -2.83 -17.51
CA ARG A 132 21.59 -3.64 -16.48
C ARG A 132 21.70 -3.01 -15.07
N ASP A 133 21.53 -1.70 -14.95
CA ASP A 133 21.40 -0.95 -13.69
C ASP A 133 20.49 0.28 -13.89
N ARG A 134 20.15 1.04 -12.84
CA ARG A 134 19.36 2.28 -12.98
C ARG A 134 20.18 3.37 -13.68
N LEU A 135 19.55 3.97 -14.68
CA LEU A 135 20.04 5.20 -15.30
C LEU A 135 19.54 6.42 -14.51
N ILE A 136 20.32 7.50 -14.60
CA ILE A 136 19.99 8.82 -14.08
C ILE A 136 19.82 9.77 -15.27
N ALA A 137 18.77 10.57 -15.22
CA ALA A 137 18.42 11.56 -16.22
C ALA A 137 18.90 12.94 -15.75
N ILE A 138 19.74 13.61 -16.54
CA ILE A 138 20.29 14.93 -16.24
C ILE A 138 19.82 15.94 -17.27
N TYR A 139 19.29 17.05 -16.81
CA TYR A 139 18.95 18.21 -17.62
C TYR A 139 19.72 19.44 -17.12
N THR A 140 20.08 20.36 -18.01
CA THR A 140 20.57 21.69 -17.63
C THR A 140 20.14 22.74 -18.65
N ASN A 141 19.83 23.95 -18.17
CA ASN A 141 19.63 25.11 -19.04
C ASN A 141 20.94 25.87 -19.34
N HIS A 142 22.09 25.43 -18.80
CA HIS A 142 23.37 26.09 -19.05
C HIS A 142 24.05 25.51 -20.28
N GLU A 143 24.12 26.28 -21.37
CA GLU A 143 24.51 25.80 -22.70
C GLU A 143 25.87 25.10 -22.76
N LYS A 144 26.90 25.67 -22.12
CA LYS A 144 28.25 25.07 -22.10
C LYS A 144 28.28 23.70 -21.39
N ILE A 145 27.59 23.59 -20.26
CA ILE A 145 27.48 22.35 -19.48
C ILE A 145 26.65 21.34 -20.28
N LYS A 146 25.56 21.78 -20.93
CA LYS A 146 24.73 20.96 -21.82
C LYS A 146 25.56 20.27 -22.91
N GLN A 147 26.45 21.01 -23.57
CA GLN A 147 27.35 20.44 -24.60
C GLN A 147 28.29 19.35 -24.04
N ASN A 148 28.76 19.50 -22.80
CA ASN A 148 29.64 18.51 -22.17
C ASN A 148 28.87 17.28 -21.69
N ILE A 149 27.66 17.47 -21.17
CA ILE A 149 26.72 16.41 -20.83
C ILE A 149 26.41 15.56 -22.07
N ILE A 150 26.03 16.16 -23.20
CA ILE A 150 25.70 15.43 -24.43
C ILE A 150 26.83 14.49 -24.87
N LYS A 151 28.08 14.96 -24.83
CA LYS A 151 29.25 14.16 -25.23
C LYS A 151 29.49 12.92 -24.36
N ARG A 152 29.02 12.94 -23.11
CA ARG A 152 29.25 11.88 -22.11
C ARG A 152 28.01 11.01 -21.86
N SER A 153 26.85 11.45 -22.34
CA SER A 153 25.60 10.73 -22.14
C SER A 153 25.61 9.36 -22.81
N VAL A 154 24.88 8.41 -22.22
CA VAL A 154 24.64 7.09 -22.79
C VAL A 154 23.94 7.25 -24.13
N SER A 155 24.52 6.65 -25.16
CA SER A 155 23.99 6.75 -26.53
C SER A 155 22.65 6.03 -26.70
N ASP A 156 21.81 6.51 -27.61
CA ASP A 156 20.55 5.84 -27.98
C ASP A 156 20.81 4.40 -28.48
N GLU A 157 21.92 4.18 -29.20
CA GLU A 157 22.33 2.85 -29.68
C GLU A 157 22.63 1.87 -28.53
N GLU A 158 23.30 2.34 -27.48
CA GLU A 158 23.58 1.52 -26.29
C GLU A 158 22.29 1.15 -25.56
N ILE A 159 21.36 2.09 -25.40
CA ILE A 159 20.05 1.83 -24.78
C ILE A 159 19.23 0.84 -25.65
N ARG A 160 19.27 0.96 -26.97
CA ARG A 160 18.66 -0.02 -27.88
C ARG A 160 19.30 -1.40 -27.79
N LEU A 161 20.60 -1.47 -27.57
CA LEU A 161 21.31 -2.73 -27.36
C LEU A 161 20.87 -3.39 -26.04
N GLU A 162 20.76 -2.63 -24.95
CA GLU A 162 20.20 -3.10 -23.67
C GLU A 162 18.77 -3.64 -23.84
N ALA A 163 17.91 -2.91 -24.56
CA ALA A 163 16.54 -3.34 -24.86
C ALA A 163 16.52 -4.64 -25.68
N SER A 164 17.40 -4.75 -26.68
CA SER A 164 17.52 -5.92 -27.54
C SER A 164 17.98 -7.16 -26.75
N LEU A 165 18.96 -7.00 -25.87
CA LEU A 165 19.46 -8.06 -24.99
C LEU A 165 18.39 -8.53 -24.00
N LEU A 166 17.69 -7.59 -23.34
CA LEU A 166 16.58 -7.94 -22.46
C LEU A 166 15.46 -8.64 -23.22
N GLY A 167 15.08 -8.10 -24.38
CA GLY A 167 14.03 -8.66 -25.23
C GLY A 167 14.35 -10.10 -25.67
N ALA A 168 15.60 -10.36 -26.08
CA ALA A 168 16.05 -11.70 -26.41
C ALA A 168 15.96 -12.64 -25.20
N ASN A 169 16.43 -12.22 -24.03
CA ASN A 169 16.34 -13.00 -22.80
C ASN A 169 14.88 -13.37 -22.47
N LEU A 170 13.97 -12.40 -22.48
CA LEU A 170 12.56 -12.63 -22.13
C LEU A 170 11.83 -13.51 -23.15
N ARG A 171 12.13 -13.37 -24.46
CA ARG A 171 11.58 -14.27 -25.48
C ARG A 171 12.08 -15.71 -25.34
N MET A 172 13.34 -15.92 -24.96
CA MET A 172 13.86 -17.27 -24.65
C MET A 172 13.10 -17.90 -23.49
N HIS A 173 12.86 -17.13 -22.41
CA HIS A 173 12.07 -17.59 -21.27
C HIS A 173 10.61 -17.87 -21.66
N ARG A 174 9.95 -16.97 -22.40
CA ARG A 174 8.58 -17.17 -22.91
C ARG A 174 8.47 -18.45 -23.73
N LYS A 175 9.39 -18.67 -24.69
CA LYS A 175 9.38 -19.87 -25.54
C LYS A 175 9.48 -21.14 -24.70
N ARG A 176 10.34 -21.15 -23.67
CA ARG A 176 10.45 -22.26 -22.72
C ARG A 176 9.11 -22.54 -22.03
N PHE A 177 8.40 -21.52 -21.55
CA PHE A 177 7.09 -21.71 -20.92
C PHE A 177 6.02 -22.21 -21.88
N GLU A 178 5.99 -21.67 -23.10
CA GLU A 178 5.05 -22.13 -24.12
C GLU A 178 5.29 -23.60 -24.49
N THR A 179 6.54 -24.07 -24.50
CA THR A 179 6.88 -25.45 -24.81
C THR A 179 6.72 -26.40 -23.61
N GLU A 180 7.18 -26.00 -22.42
CA GLU A 180 7.25 -26.88 -21.24
C GLU A 180 5.96 -26.86 -20.43
N LEU A 181 5.37 -25.68 -20.21
CA LEU A 181 4.19 -25.49 -19.36
C LEU A 181 2.89 -25.34 -20.16
N ARG A 182 2.97 -25.26 -21.50
CA ARG A 182 1.82 -25.02 -22.40
C ARG A 182 1.03 -23.76 -22.06
N LEU A 183 1.66 -22.80 -21.38
CA LEU A 183 1.09 -21.50 -21.07
C LEU A 183 1.32 -20.56 -22.25
N LYS A 184 0.23 -20.14 -22.91
CA LYS A 184 0.25 -19.13 -23.96
C LYS A 184 -0.44 -17.87 -23.48
N PHE A 185 0.20 -16.75 -23.74
CA PHE A 185 -0.33 -15.42 -23.47
C PHE A 185 -0.47 -14.69 -24.80
N ASP A 186 -1.64 -14.16 -25.11
CA ASP A 186 -1.89 -13.38 -26.33
C ASP A 186 -2.61 -12.09 -25.95
N VAL A 187 -1.92 -10.98 -26.17
CA VAL A 187 -2.41 -9.62 -25.94
C VAL A 187 -2.64 -8.87 -27.25
N THR A 188 -2.66 -9.57 -28.38
CA THR A 188 -2.87 -8.99 -29.69
C THR A 188 -4.22 -8.26 -29.76
N ASP A 189 -4.23 -7.13 -30.47
CA ASP A 189 -5.38 -6.25 -30.66
C ASP A 189 -5.98 -5.73 -29.33
N SER A 190 -5.11 -5.52 -28.34
CA SER A 190 -5.45 -4.93 -27.03
C SER A 190 -4.90 -3.50 -26.86
N LEU A 191 -5.58 -2.72 -26.03
CA LEU A 191 -5.08 -1.51 -25.41
C LEU A 191 -4.60 -1.87 -24.00
N ILE A 192 -3.32 -1.70 -23.73
CA ILE A 192 -2.73 -1.95 -22.41
C ILE A 192 -2.59 -0.62 -21.70
N ILE A 193 -3.35 -0.42 -20.63
CA ILE A 193 -3.30 0.77 -19.81
C ILE A 193 -2.37 0.51 -18.62
N ASP A 194 -1.32 1.29 -18.48
CA ASP A 194 -0.38 1.22 -17.36
C ASP A 194 -0.91 2.04 -16.17
N TYR A 195 -1.25 1.34 -15.09
CA TYR A 195 -1.76 1.95 -13.87
C TYR A 195 -0.63 2.63 -13.08
N GLN A 196 -0.88 3.86 -12.66
CA GLN A 196 0.01 4.62 -11.78
C GLN A 196 -0.66 4.79 -10.41
N TYR A 197 0.12 4.62 -9.34
CA TYR A 197 -0.35 4.79 -7.98
C TYR A 197 -0.75 6.26 -7.70
N PRO A 198 -1.91 6.54 -7.08
CA PRO A 198 -2.35 7.90 -6.75
C PRO A 198 -1.36 8.74 -5.92
N GLY A 199 -0.42 8.11 -5.20
CA GLY A 199 0.62 8.85 -4.47
C GLY A 199 1.79 9.32 -5.33
N SER A 200 1.84 8.99 -6.62
CA SER A 200 2.89 9.43 -7.54
C SER A 200 2.80 10.93 -7.83
N LYS A 201 3.91 11.65 -7.67
CA LYS A 201 4.00 13.11 -7.92
C LYS A 201 3.63 13.49 -9.35
N GLU A 202 3.86 12.59 -10.30
CA GLU A 202 3.53 12.77 -11.71
C GLU A 202 2.01 12.89 -11.95
N LEU A 203 1.18 12.38 -11.03
CA LEU A 203 -0.28 12.48 -11.16
C LEU A 203 -0.86 13.77 -10.57
N THR A 204 -0.09 14.55 -9.81
CA THR A 204 -0.55 15.81 -9.24
C THR A 204 -0.99 16.79 -10.34
N LEU A 205 -2.18 17.37 -10.20
CA LEU A 205 -2.75 18.39 -11.08
C LEU A 205 -2.39 19.79 -10.56
N PRO A 206 -2.46 20.84 -11.40
CA PRO A 206 -2.27 22.22 -10.95
C PRO A 206 -3.22 22.66 -9.83
N THR A 207 -4.38 22.01 -9.72
CA THR A 207 -5.35 22.21 -8.64
C THR A 207 -4.94 21.57 -7.31
N GLY A 208 -3.82 20.83 -7.27
CA GLY A 208 -3.41 19.99 -6.13
C GLY A 208 -4.11 18.63 -6.05
N GLU A 209 -5.14 18.42 -6.88
CA GLU A 209 -5.84 17.13 -6.98
C GLU A 209 -4.97 16.07 -7.66
N THR A 210 -5.29 14.80 -7.43
CA THR A 210 -4.61 13.67 -8.08
C THR A 210 -5.39 13.22 -9.30
N ALA A 211 -4.74 13.20 -10.47
CA ALA A 211 -5.32 12.68 -11.69
C ALA A 211 -5.60 11.17 -11.58
N CYS A 212 -6.74 10.74 -12.08
CA CYS A 212 -7.12 9.34 -12.18
C CYS A 212 -7.46 8.96 -13.63
N LEU A 213 -7.50 7.66 -13.94
CA LEU A 213 -7.79 7.19 -15.30
C LEU A 213 -9.21 7.55 -15.73
N ALA A 214 -10.15 7.62 -14.79
CA ALA A 214 -11.55 7.96 -15.09
C ALA A 214 -11.71 9.37 -15.66
N ASP A 215 -10.82 10.30 -15.31
CA ASP A 215 -10.81 11.69 -15.81
C ASP A 215 -10.59 11.74 -17.33
N PHE A 216 -9.88 10.74 -17.87
CA PHE A 216 -9.55 10.61 -19.29
C PHE A 216 -10.44 9.62 -20.04
N SER A 217 -11.58 9.23 -19.45
CA SER A 217 -12.47 8.19 -20.00
C SER A 217 -12.84 8.42 -21.47
N LYS A 218 -13.12 9.66 -21.89
CA LYS A 218 -13.44 10.00 -23.29
C LYS A 218 -12.27 9.70 -24.25
N ASP A 219 -11.06 10.08 -23.87
CA ASP A 219 -9.87 9.84 -24.68
C ASP A 219 -9.52 8.36 -24.72
N ILE A 220 -9.64 7.68 -23.57
CA ILE A 220 -9.44 6.23 -23.46
C ILE A 220 -10.43 5.49 -24.38
N LEU A 221 -11.73 5.84 -24.37
CA LEU A 221 -12.71 5.22 -25.27
C LEU A 221 -12.34 5.42 -26.74
N LYS A 222 -11.94 6.64 -27.11
CA LYS A 222 -11.54 6.97 -28.48
C LYS A 222 -10.31 6.19 -28.94
N ILE A 223 -9.31 6.06 -28.06
CA ILE A 223 -8.06 5.34 -28.36
C ILE A 223 -8.30 3.82 -28.39
N ALA A 224 -9.07 3.31 -27.43
CA ALA A 224 -9.39 1.89 -27.33
C ALA A 224 -10.16 1.41 -28.57
N ALA A 225 -11.08 2.22 -29.09
CA ALA A 225 -11.99 1.80 -30.15
C ALA A 225 -12.61 0.44 -29.81
N GLU A 226 -12.49 -0.58 -30.66
CA GLU A 226 -13.02 -1.93 -30.42
C GLU A 226 -12.06 -2.87 -29.67
N ARG A 227 -10.83 -2.44 -29.36
CA ARG A 227 -9.78 -3.28 -28.75
C ARG A 227 -10.16 -3.72 -27.35
N LYS A 228 -9.64 -4.88 -26.93
CA LYS A 228 -9.72 -5.33 -25.53
C LYS A 228 -8.92 -4.38 -24.64
N ILE A 229 -9.44 -4.05 -23.46
CA ILE A 229 -8.73 -3.18 -22.51
C ILE A 229 -8.14 -4.05 -21.40
N LEU A 230 -6.81 -4.03 -21.31
CA LEU A 230 -6.05 -4.70 -20.26
C LEU A 230 -5.41 -3.65 -19.36
N LEU A 231 -5.56 -3.81 -18.05
CA LEU A 231 -4.94 -2.94 -17.06
C LEU A 231 -3.68 -3.61 -16.51
N LEU A 232 -2.53 -3.03 -16.80
CA LEU A 232 -1.22 -3.40 -16.26
C LEU A 232 -1.04 -2.73 -14.90
N ARG A 233 -0.45 -3.46 -13.95
CA ARG A 233 -0.02 -2.93 -12.65
C ARG A 233 1.39 -3.38 -12.32
N ASP A 234 2.07 -2.55 -11.54
CA ASP A 234 3.20 -3.00 -10.74
C ASP A 234 2.69 -3.90 -9.61
N THR A 235 3.24 -5.11 -9.45
CA THR A 235 2.89 -5.99 -8.33
C THR A 235 3.98 -6.08 -7.27
N SER A 236 5.06 -5.30 -7.39
CA SER A 236 6.07 -5.22 -6.32
C SER A 236 5.52 -4.52 -5.07
N ARG A 237 4.36 -3.84 -5.19
CA ARG A 237 3.74 -3.05 -4.12
C ARG A 237 2.36 -3.57 -3.76
N GLU A 238 2.31 -4.59 -2.90
CA GLU A 238 1.07 -5.29 -2.52
C GLU A 238 -0.01 -4.35 -1.94
N TYR A 239 0.37 -3.30 -1.22
CA TYR A 239 -0.57 -2.33 -0.65
C TYR A 239 -1.35 -1.53 -1.70
N GLU A 240 -0.84 -1.43 -2.94
CA GLU A 240 -1.50 -0.73 -4.04
C GLU A 240 -2.68 -1.52 -4.62
N ASN A 241 -2.83 -2.80 -4.29
CA ASN A 241 -3.88 -3.68 -4.82
C ASN A 241 -5.31 -3.15 -4.59
N ASN A 242 -5.56 -2.55 -3.42
CA ASN A 242 -6.87 -1.98 -3.09
C ASN A 242 -7.18 -0.74 -3.94
N PHE A 243 -6.18 0.12 -4.16
CA PHE A 243 -6.32 1.30 -5.01
C PHE A 243 -6.54 0.89 -6.46
N PHE A 244 -5.78 -0.10 -6.93
CA PHE A 244 -5.93 -0.67 -8.25
C PHE A 244 -7.33 -1.24 -8.52
N ALA A 245 -7.87 -2.02 -7.58
CA ALA A 245 -9.22 -2.58 -7.71
C ALA A 245 -10.31 -1.48 -7.75
N LYS A 246 -10.17 -0.45 -6.91
CA LYS A 246 -11.06 0.72 -6.90
C LYS A 246 -10.98 1.49 -8.22
N GLU A 247 -9.76 1.76 -8.70
CA GLU A 247 -9.51 2.49 -9.94
C GLU A 247 -10.09 1.75 -11.15
N ARG A 248 -9.86 0.44 -11.24
CA ARG A 248 -10.45 -0.40 -12.29
C ARG A 248 -11.97 -0.29 -12.30
N LYS A 249 -12.62 -0.43 -11.14
CA LYS A 249 -14.09 -0.37 -11.05
C LYS A 249 -14.64 1.01 -11.45
N LYS A 250 -13.96 2.09 -11.05
CA LYS A 250 -14.29 3.45 -11.49
C LYS A 250 -14.19 3.59 -13.00
N LEU A 251 -13.09 3.13 -13.58
CA LEU A 251 -12.87 3.19 -15.02
C LEU A 251 -13.87 2.31 -15.79
N GLU A 252 -14.16 1.10 -15.34
CA GLU A 252 -15.20 0.22 -15.94
C GLU A 252 -16.57 0.92 -15.97
N THR A 253 -16.92 1.61 -14.88
CA THR A 253 -18.17 2.40 -14.78
C THR A 253 -18.17 3.56 -15.78
N SER A 254 -17.08 4.34 -15.82
CA SER A 254 -16.97 5.50 -16.72
C SER A 254 -16.92 5.12 -18.20
N LEU A 255 -16.31 3.98 -18.54
CA LEU A 255 -16.22 3.49 -19.92
C LEU A 255 -17.45 2.68 -20.35
N SER A 256 -18.25 2.17 -19.40
CA SER A 256 -19.27 1.15 -19.67
C SER A 256 -18.73 -0.07 -20.42
N ARG A 257 -17.50 -0.49 -20.10
CA ARG A 257 -16.78 -1.62 -20.72
C ARG A 257 -16.09 -2.45 -19.64
N SER A 258 -16.02 -3.76 -19.85
CA SER A 258 -15.23 -4.66 -18.99
C SER A 258 -13.74 -4.42 -19.21
N ILE A 259 -12.99 -4.37 -18.10
CA ILE A 259 -11.54 -4.20 -18.09
C ILE A 259 -10.91 -5.39 -17.39
N GLN A 260 -10.02 -6.08 -18.09
CA GLN A 260 -9.33 -7.26 -17.58
C GLN A 260 -7.96 -6.89 -17.01
N TYR A 261 -7.47 -7.71 -16.09
CA TYR A 261 -6.10 -7.60 -15.62
C TYR A 261 -5.13 -8.08 -16.70
N CYS A 262 -4.01 -7.37 -16.87
CA CYS A 262 -2.90 -7.88 -17.65
C CYS A 262 -2.10 -8.87 -16.80
N PRO A 263 -2.04 -10.17 -17.19
CA PRO A 263 -1.29 -11.17 -16.42
C PRO A 263 0.23 -11.04 -16.60
N GLN A 264 0.68 -10.38 -17.68
CA GLN A 264 2.10 -10.18 -17.98
C GLN A 264 2.64 -8.92 -17.31
N ASN A 265 3.92 -8.93 -16.96
CA ASN A 265 4.66 -7.74 -16.58
C ASN A 265 5.03 -6.87 -17.80
N LYS A 266 5.40 -5.61 -17.55
CA LYS A 266 5.76 -4.62 -18.57
C LYS A 266 6.77 -5.17 -19.57
N TYR A 267 7.86 -5.78 -19.11
CA TYR A 267 8.93 -6.22 -20.01
C TYR A 267 8.57 -7.45 -20.83
N GLN A 268 7.73 -8.35 -20.33
CA GLN A 268 7.18 -9.44 -21.15
C GLN A 268 6.34 -8.91 -22.31
N LEU A 269 5.54 -7.87 -22.07
CA LEU A 269 4.75 -7.20 -23.09
C LEU A 269 5.65 -6.49 -24.10
N LEU A 270 6.58 -5.67 -23.62
CA LEU A 270 7.52 -4.92 -24.45
C LEU A 270 8.38 -5.84 -25.33
N ALA A 271 8.85 -6.96 -24.79
CA ALA A 271 9.67 -7.93 -25.52
C ALA A 271 8.91 -8.83 -26.50
N SER A 272 7.56 -8.87 -26.42
CA SER A 272 6.71 -9.75 -27.23
C SER A 272 6.66 -9.34 -28.71
N HIS A 273 6.20 -10.24 -29.58
CA HIS A 273 5.82 -9.89 -30.96
C HIS A 273 4.35 -9.48 -31.09
N ASP A 274 3.59 -9.50 -29.99
CA ASP A 274 2.15 -9.24 -29.98
C ASP A 274 1.89 -7.77 -30.34
N ARG A 275 0.81 -7.53 -31.10
CA ARG A 275 0.43 -6.17 -31.53
C ARG A 275 -0.53 -5.57 -30.52
N PHE A 276 -0.09 -4.55 -29.80
CA PHE A 276 -0.92 -3.82 -28.85
C PHE A 276 -0.50 -2.35 -28.82
N GLU A 277 -1.28 -1.50 -28.17
CA GLU A 277 -0.93 -0.11 -27.91
C GLU A 277 -0.86 0.12 -26.40
N PHE A 278 0.25 0.67 -25.92
CA PHE A 278 0.40 1.11 -24.52
C PHE A 278 -0.26 2.48 -24.32
N LEU A 279 -0.91 2.67 -23.19
CA LEU A 279 -1.47 3.94 -22.77
C LEU A 279 -1.15 4.17 -21.31
N SER A 280 -0.77 5.40 -20.95
CA SER A 280 -0.59 5.80 -19.55
C SER A 280 -1.04 7.25 -19.39
N ILE A 281 -1.20 7.71 -18.13
CA ILE A 281 -1.39 9.13 -17.87
C ILE A 281 -0.09 9.85 -18.23
N ASN A 282 1.01 9.45 -17.60
CA ASN A 282 2.36 9.91 -17.91
C ASN A 282 3.47 8.96 -17.42
N ALA A 283 3.16 7.67 -17.32
CA ALA A 283 4.10 6.66 -16.84
C ALA A 283 5.37 6.54 -17.71
N ALA A 284 6.46 6.15 -17.04
CA ALA A 284 7.76 5.88 -17.65
C ALA A 284 7.72 4.82 -18.78
N SER A 285 6.80 3.85 -18.68
CA SER A 285 6.61 2.77 -19.68
C SER A 285 6.39 3.27 -21.10
N HIS A 286 5.80 4.45 -21.28
CA HIS A 286 5.62 5.07 -22.60
C HIS A 286 6.97 5.31 -23.28
N GLN A 287 7.99 5.71 -22.53
CA GLN A 287 9.35 5.96 -23.02
C GLN A 287 10.10 4.66 -23.29
N GLU A 288 9.95 3.66 -22.42
CA GLU A 288 10.57 2.36 -22.66
C GLU A 288 10.01 1.69 -23.91
N ALA A 289 8.70 1.82 -24.17
CA ALA A 289 8.05 1.29 -25.37
C ALA A 289 8.71 1.70 -26.69
N PHE A 290 9.28 2.92 -26.76
CA PHE A 290 10.03 3.39 -27.92
C PHE A 290 11.25 2.50 -28.24
N TYR A 291 12.02 2.12 -27.23
CA TYR A 291 13.21 1.28 -27.39
C TYR A 291 12.88 -0.17 -27.78
N PHE A 292 11.66 -0.62 -27.50
CA PHE A 292 11.14 -1.93 -27.92
C PHE A 292 10.30 -1.87 -29.21
N ASN A 293 10.25 -0.71 -29.90
CA ASN A 293 9.45 -0.51 -31.10
C ASN A 293 7.96 -0.86 -30.89
N LYS A 294 7.41 -0.48 -29.74
CA LYS A 294 6.01 -0.64 -29.37
C LYS A 294 5.28 0.68 -29.48
N LYS A 295 4.05 0.64 -29.99
CA LYS A 295 3.18 1.81 -30.05
C LYS A 295 2.73 2.19 -28.64
N SER A 296 2.89 3.45 -28.26
CA SER A 296 2.50 3.94 -26.94
C SER A 296 1.99 5.38 -27.01
N ARG A 297 1.12 5.78 -26.06
CA ARG A 297 0.62 7.15 -25.91
C ARG A 297 0.59 7.56 -24.44
N SER A 298 0.86 8.85 -24.20
CA SER A 298 0.71 9.51 -22.91
C SER A 298 -0.50 10.45 -22.97
N LEU A 299 -1.34 10.46 -21.93
CA LEU A 299 -2.52 11.36 -21.85
C LEU A 299 -2.15 12.76 -21.33
N ARG A 300 -1.02 12.87 -20.63
CA ARG A 300 -0.45 14.12 -20.11
C ARG A 300 1.04 14.24 -20.46
N GLU A 301 1.56 15.44 -20.30
CA GLU A 301 2.98 15.74 -20.36
C GLU A 301 3.75 15.09 -19.19
N ARG A 302 5.06 14.91 -19.40
CA ARG A 302 5.98 14.23 -18.48
C ARG A 302 6.98 15.26 -17.94
N SER A 303 7.37 15.10 -16.68
CA SER A 303 8.40 15.96 -16.05
C SER A 303 9.82 15.61 -16.52
N VAL A 304 10.08 14.33 -16.80
CA VAL A 304 11.37 13.82 -17.26
C VAL A 304 11.16 13.16 -18.63
N ASP A 305 11.68 13.79 -19.68
CA ASP A 305 11.65 13.27 -21.06
C ASP A 305 13.08 12.97 -21.50
N VAL A 306 13.33 11.75 -21.98
CA VAL A 306 14.66 11.29 -22.41
C VAL A 306 14.72 10.87 -23.87
N ILE A 307 13.63 11.03 -24.63
CA ILE A 307 13.59 10.60 -26.05
C ILE A 307 13.54 11.80 -26.99
N GLY A 308 13.40 13.03 -26.47
CA GLY A 308 13.50 14.25 -27.27
C GLY A 308 12.47 14.33 -28.41
N ILE A 309 11.37 13.54 -28.35
CA ILE A 309 10.38 13.44 -29.43
C ILE A 309 9.63 14.77 -29.61
N THR A 310 9.62 15.63 -28.58
CA THR A 310 8.79 16.84 -28.53
C THR A 310 9.52 18.15 -28.27
N SER A 311 10.82 18.17 -27.89
CA SER A 311 11.57 19.42 -27.70
C SER A 311 13.11 19.23 -27.72
N SER A 312 13.84 20.31 -28.01
CA SER A 312 15.31 20.42 -27.89
C SER A 312 15.80 20.50 -26.43
N ASP A 313 14.91 20.26 -25.46
CA ASP A 313 15.09 20.53 -24.03
C ASP A 313 14.70 19.29 -23.22
N HIS A 314 15.39 18.18 -23.49
CA HIS A 314 15.17 16.86 -22.86
C HIS A 314 16.35 16.49 -21.94
N HIS A 315 16.12 15.51 -21.06
CA HIS A 315 17.14 14.96 -20.16
C HIS A 315 18.04 13.96 -20.88
N HIS A 316 19.31 13.96 -20.51
CA HIS A 316 20.33 13.04 -21.01
C HIS A 316 20.60 11.93 -20.00
N GLN A 317 20.92 10.74 -20.49
CA GLN A 317 21.00 9.51 -19.70
C GLN A 317 22.43 9.24 -19.24
N PHE A 318 22.61 8.81 -18.00
CA PHE A 318 23.91 8.48 -17.40
C PHE A 318 23.81 7.25 -16.50
N TYR A 319 24.92 6.51 -16.36
CA TYR A 319 25.02 5.49 -15.33
C TYR A 319 25.35 6.16 -13.99
N LEU A 320 24.91 5.55 -12.88
CA LEU A 320 25.27 6.03 -11.55
C LEU A 320 26.80 6.08 -11.37
N GLU A 321 27.54 5.15 -12.00
CA GLU A 321 29.01 5.12 -11.99
C GLU A 321 29.64 6.43 -12.49
N ASP A 322 29.03 7.08 -13.48
CA ASP A 322 29.48 8.38 -13.97
C ASP A 322 29.31 9.45 -12.87
N LEU A 323 28.12 9.51 -12.25
CA LEU A 323 27.80 10.54 -11.27
C LEU A 323 28.61 10.42 -9.97
N ILE A 324 29.04 9.20 -9.60
CA ILE A 324 29.89 9.00 -8.42
C ILE A 324 31.39 9.11 -8.73
N SER A 325 31.74 9.40 -9.99
CA SER A 325 33.12 9.59 -10.43
C SER A 325 33.50 11.08 -10.39
N PRO A 326 34.54 11.49 -9.64
CA PRO A 326 34.98 12.89 -9.65
C PRO A 326 35.44 13.38 -11.03
N SER A 327 35.96 12.48 -11.87
CA SER A 327 36.37 12.80 -13.25
C SER A 327 35.21 13.32 -14.10
N PHE A 328 34.03 12.71 -13.99
CA PHE A 328 32.82 13.15 -14.67
C PHE A 328 32.49 14.62 -14.39
N TRP A 329 32.49 15.01 -13.11
CA TRP A 329 32.22 16.39 -12.70
C TRP A 329 33.31 17.36 -13.12
N ASN A 330 34.58 16.95 -13.03
CA ASN A 330 35.72 17.75 -13.48
C ASN A 330 35.60 18.12 -14.96
N GLU A 331 35.23 17.14 -15.80
CA GLU A 331 35.06 17.30 -17.23
C GLU A 331 33.82 18.12 -17.59
N ILE A 332 32.68 17.86 -16.94
CA ILE A 332 31.44 18.61 -17.18
C ILE A 332 31.64 20.11 -16.92
N PHE A 333 32.32 20.44 -15.81
CA PHE A 333 32.58 21.82 -15.41
C PHE A 333 33.88 22.41 -15.98
N GLU A 334 34.62 21.66 -16.79
CA GLU A 334 35.92 22.04 -17.39
C GLU A 334 36.90 22.65 -16.39
N ILE A 335 37.11 21.93 -15.29
CA ILE A 335 38.03 22.34 -14.24
C ILE A 335 39.45 21.94 -14.65
N LYS A 336 40.39 22.90 -14.58
CA LYS A 336 41.77 22.70 -15.08
C LYS A 336 42.56 21.65 -14.29
N ASP A 337 42.33 21.57 -12.98
CA ASP A 337 43.07 20.66 -12.11
C ASP A 337 42.38 19.29 -12.09
N GLU A 338 43.09 18.24 -12.49
CA GLU A 338 42.54 16.89 -12.48
C GLU A 338 42.35 16.34 -11.05
N PRO A 339 41.25 15.63 -10.77
CA PRO A 339 41.03 15.04 -9.46
C PRO A 339 41.98 13.85 -9.25
N LYS A 340 42.57 13.75 -8.05
CA LYS A 340 43.44 12.60 -7.68
C LYS A 340 42.74 11.25 -7.74
N ILE A 341 41.43 11.23 -7.53
CA ILE A 341 40.58 10.05 -7.61
C ILE A 341 39.66 10.25 -8.81
N HIS A 342 39.80 9.44 -9.85
CA HIS A 342 39.00 9.58 -11.07
C HIS A 342 37.67 8.82 -10.99
N HIS A 343 37.67 7.60 -10.44
CA HIS A 343 36.52 6.70 -10.35
C HIS A 343 36.60 5.84 -9.08
N ILE A 344 35.45 5.37 -8.60
CA ILE A 344 35.35 4.33 -7.57
C ILE A 344 35.46 2.97 -8.28
N ARG A 345 36.34 2.08 -7.81
CA ARG A 345 36.60 0.80 -8.50
C ARG A 345 35.56 -0.27 -8.16
N ASN A 346 35.25 -1.12 -9.13
CA ASN A 346 34.52 -2.39 -8.98
C ASN A 346 33.08 -2.26 -8.44
N ILE A 347 32.26 -1.42 -9.07
CA ILE A 347 30.83 -1.34 -8.77
C ILE A 347 30.14 -2.64 -9.23
N SER A 348 29.31 -3.23 -8.38
CA SER A 348 28.56 -4.44 -8.71
C SER A 348 27.46 -4.16 -9.74
N ARG A 349 27.01 -5.20 -10.44
CA ARG A 349 25.77 -5.12 -11.23
C ARG A 349 24.58 -4.80 -10.31
N ASN A 350 23.62 -4.02 -10.80
CA ASN A 350 22.43 -3.56 -10.05
C ASN A 350 22.75 -2.68 -8.82
N TYR A 351 23.96 -2.12 -8.71
CA TYR A 351 24.36 -1.34 -7.56
C TYR A 351 23.42 -0.15 -7.29
N ALA A 352 23.02 0.58 -8.34
CA ALA A 352 22.08 1.70 -8.17
C ALA A 352 20.69 1.22 -7.73
N ARG A 353 20.22 0.09 -8.27
CA ARG A 353 18.95 -0.54 -7.84
C ARG A 353 18.98 -0.93 -6.38
N ASP A 354 20.04 -1.63 -5.96
CA ASP A 354 20.22 -2.11 -4.59
C ASP A 354 20.26 -0.94 -3.61
N MET A 355 21.09 0.06 -3.90
CA MET A 355 21.29 1.21 -3.04
C MET A 355 20.03 2.05 -2.86
N MET A 356 19.25 2.26 -3.94
CA MET A 356 18.05 3.10 -3.91
C MET A 356 16.75 2.32 -3.64
N ASN A 357 16.83 0.99 -3.54
CA ASN A 357 15.69 0.08 -3.53
C ASN A 357 14.70 0.33 -4.68
N GLN A 358 15.22 0.57 -5.88
CA GLN A 358 14.44 0.91 -7.09
C GLN A 358 14.47 -0.22 -8.11
N TRP A 359 13.75 -1.30 -7.82
CA TRP A 359 13.68 -2.45 -8.72
C TRP A 359 12.56 -2.34 -9.77
N GLY A 360 11.38 -1.88 -9.36
CA GLY A 360 10.18 -1.83 -10.19
C GLY A 360 9.91 -3.18 -10.88
N ASP A 361 9.37 -3.14 -12.09
CA ASP A 361 9.08 -4.35 -12.87
C ASP A 361 10.34 -5.13 -13.30
N PHE A 362 11.54 -4.57 -13.11
CA PHE A 362 12.79 -5.27 -13.43
C PHE A 362 13.10 -6.37 -12.42
N GLU A 363 12.57 -6.27 -11.19
CA GLU A 363 12.63 -7.36 -10.21
C GLU A 363 12.15 -8.69 -10.80
N ARG A 364 11.05 -8.63 -11.55
CA ARG A 364 10.43 -9.80 -12.19
C ARG A 364 11.29 -10.37 -13.30
N VAL A 365 12.05 -9.53 -14.01
CA VAL A 365 13.04 -10.02 -14.97
C VAL A 365 14.06 -10.91 -14.27
N VAL A 366 14.50 -10.56 -13.06
CA VAL A 366 15.52 -11.29 -12.30
C VAL A 366 14.95 -12.52 -11.59
N ASN A 367 13.74 -12.43 -11.04
CA ASN A 367 13.20 -13.45 -10.14
C ASN A 367 12.19 -14.40 -10.79
N TRP A 368 11.38 -13.93 -11.73
CA TRP A 368 10.19 -14.66 -12.18
C TRP A 368 10.55 -15.92 -12.97
N GLU A 369 10.14 -17.06 -12.42
CA GLU A 369 10.23 -18.40 -13.01
C GLU A 369 11.64 -18.77 -13.53
N ARG A 370 12.67 -18.19 -12.91
CA ARG A 370 14.06 -18.53 -13.18
C ARG A 370 14.51 -19.71 -12.31
N ALA A 371 15.30 -20.59 -12.91
CA ALA A 371 15.79 -21.79 -12.24
C ALA A 371 16.64 -21.45 -11.00
N GLN A 372 17.51 -20.44 -11.07
CA GLN A 372 18.39 -20.07 -9.96
C GLN A 372 17.62 -19.56 -8.72
N PRO A 373 16.75 -18.53 -8.80
CA PRO A 373 15.87 -18.13 -7.71
C PRO A 373 14.98 -19.26 -7.17
N ALA A 374 14.38 -20.06 -8.05
CA ALA A 374 13.56 -21.20 -7.64
C ALA A 374 14.37 -22.21 -6.83
N MET A 375 15.57 -22.56 -7.30
CA MET A 375 16.48 -23.47 -6.58
C MET A 375 17.02 -22.84 -5.29
N ALA A 376 17.28 -21.53 -5.27
CA ALA A 376 17.68 -20.82 -4.07
C ALA A 376 16.57 -20.87 -3.00
N TYR A 377 15.32 -20.59 -3.37
CA TYR A 377 14.16 -20.75 -2.48
C TYR A 377 14.08 -22.19 -1.93
N LEU A 378 14.18 -23.20 -2.79
CA LEU A 378 14.12 -24.60 -2.38
C LEU A 378 15.24 -24.96 -1.39
N ARG A 379 16.48 -24.51 -1.64
CA ARG A 379 17.64 -24.74 -0.76
C ARG A 379 17.53 -23.98 0.56
N SER A 380 16.93 -22.79 0.56
CA SER A 380 16.72 -21.95 1.73
C SER A 380 15.51 -22.36 2.57
N GLY A 381 15.08 -23.62 2.49
CA GLY A 381 13.97 -24.17 3.28
C GLY A 381 12.63 -24.23 2.55
N GLY A 382 12.56 -23.80 1.29
CA GLY A 382 11.35 -23.89 0.47
C GLY A 382 10.85 -25.33 0.29
N ILE A 383 11.74 -26.33 0.30
CA ILE A 383 11.35 -27.75 0.31
C ILE A 383 10.50 -28.09 1.54
N VAL A 384 10.91 -27.63 2.73
CA VAL A 384 10.17 -27.86 3.98
C VAL A 384 8.81 -27.15 3.93
N VAL A 385 8.77 -25.93 3.41
CA VAL A 385 7.53 -25.18 3.21
C VAL A 385 6.59 -25.92 2.26
N ASN A 386 7.09 -26.38 1.11
CA ASN A 386 6.30 -27.13 0.13
C ASN A 386 5.79 -28.47 0.68
N HIS A 387 6.58 -29.18 1.49
CA HIS A 387 6.12 -30.38 2.17
C HIS A 387 5.00 -30.08 3.18
N ARG A 388 5.15 -29.01 3.97
CA ARG A 388 4.10 -28.58 4.91
C ARG A 388 2.83 -28.19 4.17
N LEU A 389 2.94 -27.41 3.09
CA LEU A 389 1.82 -27.03 2.22
C LEU A 389 1.15 -28.25 1.60
N SER A 390 1.93 -29.21 1.09
CA SER A 390 1.38 -30.44 0.52
C SER A 390 0.64 -31.28 1.56
N ALA A 391 1.20 -31.42 2.77
CA ALA A 391 0.55 -32.12 3.87
C ALA A 391 -0.72 -31.40 4.36
N LEU A 392 -0.73 -30.06 4.35
CA LEU A 392 -1.91 -29.23 4.61
C LEU A 392 -2.97 -29.44 3.53
N ASN A 393 -2.61 -29.38 2.25
CA ASN A 393 -3.51 -29.60 1.12
C ASN A 393 -4.06 -31.02 1.10
N GLU A 394 -3.26 -32.04 1.45
CA GLU A 394 -3.72 -33.41 1.58
C GLU A 394 -4.71 -33.55 2.74
N ARG A 395 -4.47 -32.88 3.88
CA ARG A 395 -5.43 -32.81 4.98
C ARG A 395 -6.72 -32.08 4.57
N ILE A 396 -6.62 -30.97 3.86
CA ILE A 396 -7.77 -30.23 3.33
C ILE A 396 -8.56 -31.12 2.37
N GLY A 397 -7.92 -31.76 1.40
CA GLY A 397 -8.58 -32.67 0.46
C GLY A 397 -9.19 -33.90 1.15
N LYS A 398 -8.57 -34.42 2.22
CA LYS A 398 -9.19 -35.47 3.06
C LYS A 398 -10.40 -34.96 3.83
N LEU A 399 -10.36 -33.73 4.35
CA LEU A 399 -11.49 -33.08 5.01
C LEU A 399 -12.63 -32.81 4.02
N GLU A 400 -12.35 -32.28 2.84
CA GLU A 400 -13.31 -32.04 1.76
C GLU A 400 -13.96 -33.35 1.30
N ASN A 401 -13.17 -34.40 1.08
CA ASN A 401 -13.70 -35.73 0.76
C ASN A 401 -14.49 -36.33 1.93
N ALA A 402 -14.10 -36.12 3.19
CA ALA A 402 -14.87 -36.57 4.34
C ALA A 402 -16.20 -35.81 4.48
N LEU A 403 -16.22 -34.51 4.16
CA LEU A 403 -17.41 -33.66 4.13
C LEU A 403 -18.37 -34.03 2.98
N GLN A 404 -17.83 -34.43 1.82
CA GLN A 404 -18.63 -34.87 0.68
C GLN A 404 -19.14 -36.32 0.83
N ASN A 405 -18.35 -37.21 1.46
CA ASN A 405 -18.71 -38.61 1.66
C ASN A 405 -19.38 -38.90 3.01
N SER A 406 -19.55 -37.89 3.87
CA SER A 406 -20.39 -38.04 5.05
C SER A 406 -21.86 -38.07 4.64
N THR A 407 -22.42 -39.26 4.46
CA THR A 407 -23.81 -39.52 4.91
C THR A 407 -23.92 -39.04 6.36
N PRO A 408 -25.03 -38.40 6.79
CA PRO A 408 -25.15 -37.85 8.14
C PRO A 408 -24.82 -38.96 9.14
N LEU A 409 -23.63 -38.85 9.73
CA LEU A 409 -23.12 -39.83 10.67
C LEU A 409 -23.99 -39.72 11.91
N ASN A 410 -24.86 -40.71 12.10
CA ASN A 410 -25.16 -41.22 13.42
C ASN A 410 -23.84 -41.72 14.03
N SER A 411 -23.08 -40.82 14.65
CA SER A 411 -21.97 -41.14 15.54
C SER A 411 -22.07 -40.27 16.78
N SER A 412 -22.16 -40.95 17.90
CA SER A 412 -22.52 -40.48 19.23
C SER A 412 -21.42 -39.64 19.89
N GLU A 413 -21.25 -38.40 19.44
CA GLU A 413 -21.10 -37.19 20.27
C GLU A 413 -20.89 -35.96 19.39
N SER A 414 -21.96 -35.20 19.16
CA SER A 414 -21.91 -33.91 18.48
C SER A 414 -20.96 -32.95 19.20
N SER A 415 -20.12 -32.19 18.48
CA SER A 415 -19.26 -31.13 19.05
C SER A 415 -20.06 -30.22 20.00
N PRO A 416 -19.49 -29.67 21.09
CA PRO A 416 -20.19 -28.70 21.93
C PRO A 416 -20.78 -27.51 21.16
N ILE A 417 -20.18 -27.13 20.03
CA ILE A 417 -20.68 -26.09 19.13
C ILE A 417 -21.89 -26.61 18.31
N GLU A 418 -21.89 -27.86 17.87
CA GLU A 418 -23.08 -28.48 17.25
C GLU A 418 -24.25 -28.55 18.23
N LYS A 419 -23.97 -28.86 19.50
CA LYS A 419 -25.00 -28.97 20.55
C LYS A 419 -25.76 -27.67 20.80
N ILE A 420 -25.19 -26.51 20.46
CA ILE A 420 -25.85 -25.21 20.65
C ILE A 420 -26.59 -24.72 19.41
N LYS A 421 -26.48 -25.40 18.27
CA LYS A 421 -27.16 -25.02 17.03
C LYS A 421 -28.67 -24.95 17.24
N ASN A 422 -29.29 -23.83 16.87
CA ASN A 422 -30.73 -23.60 16.99
C ASN A 422 -31.33 -23.79 18.40
N THR A 423 -30.52 -23.85 19.46
CA THR A 423 -31.01 -23.98 20.85
C THR A 423 -31.79 -22.76 21.35
N LYS A 424 -31.70 -21.65 20.62
CA LYS A 424 -32.31 -20.35 20.90
C LYS A 424 -33.21 -19.89 19.77
N LEU A 425 -33.77 -20.85 19.02
CA LEU A 425 -34.62 -20.57 17.88
C LEU A 425 -35.78 -19.65 18.27
N GLY A 426 -35.95 -18.53 17.55
CA GLY A 426 -37.04 -17.59 17.79
C GLY A 426 -36.76 -16.57 18.91
N GLN A 427 -35.70 -16.73 19.69
CA GLN A 427 -35.41 -15.87 20.84
C GLN A 427 -34.64 -14.61 20.44
N LYS A 428 -34.44 -13.72 21.41
CA LYS A 428 -33.70 -12.48 21.29
C LYS A 428 -32.39 -12.51 22.07
N ALA A 429 -31.34 -11.87 21.55
CA ALA A 429 -30.06 -11.70 22.23
C ALA A 429 -29.53 -10.27 22.10
N PHE A 430 -28.68 -9.90 23.05
CA PHE A 430 -27.99 -8.61 23.07
C PHE A 430 -26.48 -8.83 23.08
N ILE A 431 -25.77 -8.17 22.16
CA ILE A 431 -24.32 -8.30 22.00
C ILE A 431 -23.67 -6.97 22.37
N PHE A 432 -22.72 -7.01 23.29
CA PHE A 432 -22.07 -5.83 23.84
C PHE A 432 -20.61 -5.76 23.41
N GLY A 433 -20.26 -4.66 22.75
CA GLY A 433 -18.88 -4.19 22.68
C GLY A 433 -18.48 -3.45 23.96
N ASN A 434 -17.36 -2.73 23.89
CA ASN A 434 -16.78 -2.06 25.07
C ASN A 434 -16.78 -0.52 24.95
N SER A 435 -17.38 0.06 23.91
CA SER A 435 -17.42 1.51 23.71
C SER A 435 -18.34 2.20 24.72
N ALA A 436 -18.12 3.51 24.92
CA ALA A 436 -18.79 4.29 25.97
C ALA A 436 -20.32 4.36 25.84
N SER A 437 -20.90 4.23 24.63
CA SER A 437 -22.36 4.31 24.44
C SER A 437 -23.16 3.24 25.18
N ILE A 438 -22.52 2.18 25.66
CA ILE A 438 -23.16 1.18 26.51
C ILE A 438 -23.70 1.76 27.82
N LEU A 439 -23.10 2.86 28.31
CA LEU A 439 -23.48 3.53 29.55
C LEU A 439 -24.80 4.30 29.42
N ASP A 440 -25.32 4.45 28.20
CA ASP A 440 -26.62 5.08 27.93
C ASP A 440 -27.80 4.11 28.19
N LEU A 441 -27.52 2.85 28.56
CA LEU A 441 -28.51 1.79 28.69
C LEU A 441 -28.77 1.38 30.15
N GLU A 442 -29.99 0.90 30.42
CA GLU A 442 -30.38 0.29 31.70
C GLU A 442 -29.81 -1.14 31.82
N LEU A 443 -28.50 -1.25 32.08
CA LEU A 443 -27.76 -2.53 32.05
C LEU A 443 -28.30 -3.60 33.01
N ASN A 444 -28.86 -3.20 34.16
CA ASN A 444 -29.48 -4.14 35.11
C ASN A 444 -30.66 -4.92 34.51
N THR A 445 -31.41 -4.30 33.60
CA THR A 445 -32.52 -4.95 32.89
C THR A 445 -31.98 -5.90 31.83
N LEU A 446 -30.95 -5.48 31.09
CA LEU A 446 -30.31 -6.30 30.05
C LEU A 446 -29.61 -7.53 30.61
N MET A 447 -29.03 -7.46 31.80
CA MET A 447 -28.39 -8.61 32.47
C MET A 447 -29.33 -9.78 32.73
N LYS A 448 -30.66 -9.55 32.72
CA LYS A 448 -31.66 -10.62 32.86
C LYS A 448 -31.94 -11.35 31.53
N MET A 449 -31.41 -10.85 30.42
CA MET A 449 -31.60 -11.37 29.07
C MET A 449 -30.39 -12.19 28.61
N ASP A 450 -30.51 -12.79 27.43
CA ASP A 450 -29.40 -13.48 26.79
C ASP A 450 -28.38 -12.46 26.26
N THR A 451 -27.30 -12.27 27.01
CA THR A 451 -26.27 -11.25 26.73
C THR A 451 -24.91 -11.85 26.41
N PHE A 452 -24.24 -11.27 25.41
CA PHE A 452 -22.91 -11.66 24.94
C PHE A 452 -21.92 -10.54 25.24
N TRP A 453 -20.83 -10.89 25.93
CA TRP A 453 -19.81 -9.95 26.41
C TRP A 453 -18.41 -10.45 26.06
N CYS A 454 -17.43 -9.55 25.97
CA CYS A 454 -16.07 -9.95 25.59
C CYS A 454 -14.94 -9.11 26.19
N ASN A 455 -13.74 -9.68 26.17
CA ASN A 455 -12.47 -8.99 26.42
C ASN A 455 -12.43 -8.23 27.77
N ASN A 456 -12.44 -6.90 27.75
CA ASN A 456 -12.34 -6.09 28.97
C ASN A 456 -13.69 -5.85 29.67
N ALA A 457 -14.77 -6.50 29.21
CA ALA A 457 -16.08 -6.40 29.85
C ALA A 457 -16.09 -6.82 31.33
N TYR A 458 -15.09 -7.58 31.79
CA TYR A 458 -14.95 -7.93 33.22
C TYR A 458 -14.84 -6.69 34.12
N ARG A 459 -14.42 -5.55 33.55
CA ARG A 459 -14.27 -4.26 34.24
C ARG A 459 -15.60 -3.56 34.54
N MET A 460 -16.74 -4.16 34.22
CA MET A 460 -18.04 -3.63 34.63
C MET A 460 -18.21 -3.61 36.16
N ASP A 461 -17.49 -4.48 36.87
CA ASP A 461 -17.39 -4.46 38.33
C ASP A 461 -16.88 -3.11 38.88
N GLU A 462 -15.96 -2.44 38.17
CA GLU A 462 -15.41 -1.12 38.51
C GLU A 462 -16.49 -0.03 38.51
N LEU A 463 -17.57 -0.23 37.75
CA LEU A 463 -18.73 0.67 37.71
C LEU A 463 -19.80 0.35 38.77
N LYS A 464 -19.55 -0.63 39.65
CA LYS A 464 -20.51 -1.13 40.66
C LYS A 464 -21.82 -1.64 40.08
N ILE A 465 -21.79 -2.08 38.82
CA ILE A 465 -22.93 -2.71 38.15
C ILE A 465 -22.79 -4.23 38.34
N PRO A 466 -23.81 -4.92 38.90
CA PRO A 466 -23.80 -6.37 38.97
C PRO A 466 -23.60 -6.98 37.59
N PHE A 467 -22.53 -7.76 37.42
CA PHE A 467 -22.10 -8.26 36.12
C PHE A 467 -22.10 -9.79 36.09
N HIS A 468 -23.21 -10.33 35.57
CA HIS A 468 -23.47 -11.77 35.46
C HIS A 468 -23.80 -12.13 34.00
N PRO A 469 -22.82 -12.06 33.09
CA PRO A 469 -23.08 -12.20 31.67
C PRO A 469 -23.47 -13.63 31.33
N LYS A 470 -24.47 -13.81 30.47
CA LYS A 470 -24.87 -15.16 30.06
C LYS A 470 -23.76 -15.85 29.25
N TYR A 471 -23.19 -15.12 28.31
CA TYR A 471 -22.12 -15.59 27.45
C TYR A 471 -20.92 -14.66 27.51
N TYR A 472 -19.75 -15.21 27.75
CA TYR A 472 -18.50 -14.44 27.83
C TYR A 472 -17.47 -14.95 26.82
N PHE A 473 -16.90 -14.07 26.02
CA PHE A 473 -16.02 -14.38 24.90
C PHE A 473 -14.61 -13.85 25.14
N LEU A 474 -13.59 -14.71 24.97
CA LEU A 474 -12.18 -14.30 25.02
C LEU A 474 -11.34 -15.09 24.00
N SER A 475 -10.69 -14.36 23.08
CA SER A 475 -9.96 -14.97 21.96
C SER A 475 -8.44 -14.80 22.04
N ASP A 476 -7.96 -13.70 22.63
CA ASP A 476 -6.53 -13.33 22.64
C ASP A 476 -5.82 -13.80 23.92
N VAL A 477 -4.60 -14.33 23.73
CA VAL A 477 -3.66 -14.74 24.76
C VAL A 477 -3.21 -13.57 25.64
N ILE A 478 -3.11 -12.36 25.08
CA ILE A 478 -2.78 -11.17 25.85
C ILE A 478 -3.84 -10.91 26.92
N GLY A 479 -5.12 -11.10 26.59
CA GLY A 479 -6.23 -10.89 27.52
C GLY A 479 -6.19 -11.83 28.72
N ILE A 480 -5.94 -13.13 28.48
CA ILE A 480 -5.83 -14.11 29.57
C ILE A 480 -4.57 -13.87 30.42
N HIS A 481 -3.44 -13.46 29.85
CA HIS A 481 -2.26 -13.10 30.66
C HIS A 481 -2.45 -11.82 31.46
N LYS A 482 -3.15 -10.82 30.91
CA LYS A 482 -3.36 -9.53 31.58
C LYS A 482 -4.38 -9.64 32.73
N ALA A 483 -5.45 -10.41 32.53
CA ALA A 483 -6.62 -10.38 33.43
C ALA A 483 -7.27 -11.75 33.67
N GLY A 484 -6.57 -12.85 33.38
CA GLY A 484 -7.15 -14.20 33.38
C GLY A 484 -7.84 -14.58 34.68
N ASN A 485 -7.22 -14.35 35.84
CA ASN A 485 -7.87 -14.64 37.13
C ASN A 485 -9.17 -13.86 37.31
N ARG A 486 -9.18 -12.55 37.03
CA ARG A 486 -10.40 -11.72 37.12
C ARG A 486 -11.48 -12.23 36.19
N ILE A 487 -11.13 -12.59 34.96
CA ILE A 487 -12.08 -13.11 33.97
C ILE A 487 -12.64 -14.48 34.39
N LEU A 488 -11.80 -15.40 34.87
CA LEU A 488 -12.22 -16.74 35.25
C LEU A 488 -13.05 -16.75 36.54
N ASP A 489 -12.85 -15.77 37.41
CA ASP A 489 -13.65 -15.60 38.62
C ASP A 489 -15.04 -14.96 38.34
N LEU A 490 -15.26 -14.36 37.16
CA LEU A 490 -16.56 -13.81 36.75
C LEU A 490 -17.68 -14.86 36.73
N ASP A 491 -18.85 -14.49 37.22
CA ASP A 491 -20.03 -15.35 37.26
C ASP A 491 -20.79 -15.37 35.91
N PHE A 492 -20.18 -15.97 34.89
CA PHE A 492 -20.81 -16.22 33.59
C PHE A 492 -21.42 -17.62 33.49
N GLU A 493 -22.49 -17.78 32.69
CA GLU A 493 -23.14 -19.09 32.48
C GLU A 493 -22.34 -19.98 31.51
N VAL A 494 -21.87 -19.42 30.39
CA VAL A 494 -21.00 -20.15 29.42
C VAL A 494 -19.85 -19.27 28.95
N GLY A 495 -18.63 -19.77 29.13
CA GLY A 495 -17.40 -19.16 28.62
C GLY A 495 -17.07 -19.70 27.23
N PHE A 496 -16.98 -18.82 26.26
CA PHE A 496 -16.49 -19.13 24.93
C PHE A 496 -15.02 -18.68 24.83
N PHE A 497 -14.12 -19.62 24.52
CA PHE A 497 -12.67 -19.39 24.56
C PHE A 497 -11.97 -19.92 23.31
N SER A 498 -10.97 -19.20 22.80
CA SER A 498 -10.13 -19.76 21.72
C SER A 498 -9.37 -20.97 22.23
N ARG A 499 -8.93 -21.88 21.36
CA ARG A 499 -8.14 -23.04 21.80
C ARG A 499 -6.88 -22.62 22.55
N VAL A 500 -6.25 -21.54 22.11
CA VAL A 500 -5.05 -21.01 22.75
C VAL A 500 -5.37 -20.48 24.15
N VAL A 501 -6.45 -19.71 24.30
CA VAL A 501 -6.92 -19.25 25.62
C VAL A 501 -7.33 -20.43 26.50
N LYS A 502 -8.06 -21.42 25.97
CA LYS A 502 -8.46 -22.61 26.72
C LYS A 502 -7.26 -23.39 27.22
N LYS A 503 -6.22 -23.56 26.38
CA LYS A 503 -4.96 -24.20 26.78
C LYS A 503 -4.28 -23.43 27.91
N GLU A 504 -4.26 -22.09 27.84
CA GLU A 504 -3.73 -21.26 28.93
C GLU A 504 -4.54 -21.41 30.22
N ILE A 505 -5.87 -21.46 30.14
CA ILE A 505 -6.73 -21.71 31.30
C ILE A 505 -6.42 -23.07 31.91
N ASP A 506 -6.34 -24.13 31.10
CA ASP A 506 -6.07 -25.49 31.59
C ASP A 506 -4.69 -25.60 32.25
N ASN A 507 -3.71 -24.80 31.80
CA ASN A 507 -2.38 -24.73 32.41
C ASN A 507 -2.38 -23.91 33.71
N GLN A 508 -3.08 -22.77 33.75
CA GLN A 508 -3.01 -21.80 34.86
C GLN A 508 -4.03 -22.09 35.98
N ARG A 509 -5.18 -22.66 35.63
CA ARG A 509 -6.33 -22.98 36.51
C ARG A 509 -6.91 -24.35 36.12
N PRO A 510 -6.18 -25.45 36.36
CA PRO A 510 -6.66 -26.80 36.04
C PRO A 510 -7.93 -27.20 36.83
N ASP A 511 -8.25 -26.48 37.90
CA ASP A 511 -9.47 -26.59 38.71
C ASP A 511 -10.69 -25.89 38.09
N PHE A 512 -10.51 -25.18 36.96
CA PHE A 512 -11.57 -24.40 36.33
C PHE A 512 -12.67 -25.30 35.75
N SER A 513 -13.84 -25.31 36.40
CA SER A 513 -14.94 -26.24 36.14
C SER A 513 -16.19 -25.60 35.52
N LYS A 514 -16.20 -24.29 35.27
CA LYS A 514 -17.34 -23.62 34.61
C LYS A 514 -17.54 -24.14 33.19
N LYS A 515 -18.79 -24.09 32.72
CA LYS A 515 -19.15 -24.54 31.38
C LYS A 515 -18.43 -23.70 30.31
N THR A 516 -17.70 -24.36 29.42
CA THR A 516 -16.95 -23.70 28.34
C THR A 516 -17.19 -24.31 26.98
N ILE A 517 -17.07 -23.48 25.94
CA ILE A 517 -17.08 -23.86 24.54
C ILE A 517 -15.80 -23.32 23.90
N THR A 518 -15.04 -24.19 23.22
CA THR A 518 -13.78 -23.80 22.59
C THR A 518 -13.97 -23.47 21.12
N TYR A 519 -13.60 -22.27 20.67
CA TYR A 519 -13.62 -21.88 19.25
C TYR A 519 -12.63 -22.73 18.41
N PRO A 520 -12.87 -22.91 17.10
CA PRO A 520 -11.88 -23.48 16.19
C PRO A 520 -10.69 -22.53 15.97
N ASP A 521 -9.50 -23.09 15.71
CA ASP A 521 -8.28 -22.33 15.36
C ASP A 521 -8.33 -21.71 13.96
N ASN A 522 -9.25 -22.20 13.13
CA ASN A 522 -9.41 -21.75 11.75
C ASN A 522 -10.22 -20.45 11.74
N ILE A 523 -9.55 -19.33 11.98
CA ILE A 523 -10.14 -18.00 11.82
C ILE A 523 -9.66 -17.42 10.50
N ILE A 524 -10.57 -17.24 9.55
CA ILE A 524 -10.27 -16.62 8.25
C ILE A 524 -10.34 -15.10 8.46
N LYS A 525 -9.23 -14.44 8.12
CA LYS A 525 -9.16 -12.98 8.12
C LYS A 525 -10.04 -12.43 6.98
N PHE A 526 -11.13 -11.78 7.35
CA PHE A 526 -12.11 -11.23 6.42
C PHE A 526 -11.59 -9.91 5.80
N PHE A 527 -10.61 -9.99 4.90
CA PHE A 527 -10.00 -8.80 4.28
C PHE A 527 -10.20 -8.67 2.77
N GLU A 528 -10.67 -9.71 2.06
CA GLU A 528 -10.48 -9.72 0.59
C GLU A 528 -11.74 -9.95 -0.27
N ASN A 529 -12.86 -10.44 0.26
CA ASN A 529 -14.14 -10.50 -0.49
C ASN A 529 -15.33 -10.68 0.47
N PRO A 530 -16.38 -9.85 0.42
CA PRO A 530 -17.63 -10.14 1.13
C PRO A 530 -18.37 -11.26 0.39
N THR A 531 -18.13 -12.51 0.79
CA THR A 531 -18.95 -13.67 0.42
C THR A 531 -20.11 -13.82 1.42
N ASP A 532 -21.16 -14.57 1.06
CA ASP A 532 -22.39 -14.81 1.85
C ASP A 532 -22.16 -15.70 3.11
N ASP A 533 -20.97 -15.62 3.71
CA ASP A 533 -20.34 -16.70 4.49
C ASP A 533 -20.57 -16.66 6.02
N ILE A 534 -21.55 -15.89 6.52
CA ILE A 534 -21.94 -16.03 7.95
C ILE A 534 -22.67 -17.35 8.24
N LYS A 535 -23.16 -18.04 7.19
CA LYS A 535 -23.91 -19.31 7.31
C LYS A 535 -23.01 -20.51 7.57
N ILE A 536 -21.71 -20.31 7.60
CA ILE A 536 -20.75 -21.36 7.88
C ILE A 536 -20.90 -21.86 9.30
N ASN A 537 -20.70 -23.17 9.43
CA ASN A 537 -20.71 -23.85 10.70
C ASN A 537 -19.54 -23.37 11.58
N PRO A 538 -19.78 -22.69 12.72
CA PRO A 538 -18.73 -22.21 13.61
C PRO A 538 -17.95 -23.34 14.29
N SER A 539 -18.36 -24.61 14.14
CA SER A 539 -17.53 -25.78 14.49
C SER A 539 -16.36 -26.00 13.53
N LEU A 540 -16.44 -25.49 12.29
CA LEU A 540 -15.46 -25.72 11.23
C LEU A 540 -14.45 -24.56 11.11
N TYR A 541 -14.95 -23.33 11.03
CA TYR A 541 -14.15 -22.11 11.00
C TYR A 541 -15.01 -20.89 11.36
N LEU A 542 -14.34 -19.79 11.72
CA LEU A 542 -14.95 -18.50 12.02
C LEU A 542 -14.37 -17.43 11.11
N LEU A 543 -15.15 -16.40 10.84
CA LEU A 543 -14.67 -15.17 10.22
C LEU A 543 -14.29 -14.17 11.33
N ASP A 544 -13.11 -13.55 11.25
CA ASP A 544 -12.68 -12.59 12.28
C ASP A 544 -13.53 -11.30 12.25
N GLY A 545 -13.82 -10.80 11.04
CA GLY A 545 -14.56 -9.54 10.84
C GLY A 545 -13.91 -8.31 11.51
N GLY A 546 -12.63 -8.42 11.89
CA GLY A 546 -11.88 -7.39 12.60
C GLY A 546 -12.27 -7.19 14.06
N THR A 547 -13.17 -8.00 14.64
CA THR A 547 -13.67 -7.80 16.02
C THR A 547 -14.28 -9.04 16.66
N THR A 548 -14.03 -9.24 17.97
CA THR A 548 -14.71 -10.28 18.77
C THR A 548 -16.24 -10.15 18.72
N THR A 549 -16.77 -8.93 18.55
CA THR A 549 -18.21 -8.71 18.37
C THR A 549 -18.77 -9.48 17.17
N PHE A 550 -17.99 -9.59 16.09
CA PHE A 550 -18.43 -10.30 14.88
C PHE A 550 -18.44 -11.82 15.08
N VAL A 551 -17.52 -12.34 15.89
CA VAL A 551 -17.57 -13.73 16.36
C VAL A 551 -18.84 -13.98 17.18
N MET A 552 -19.21 -13.07 18.09
CA MET A 552 -20.45 -13.17 18.86
C MET A 552 -21.70 -13.18 17.96
N ILE A 553 -21.73 -12.36 16.89
CA ILE A 553 -22.83 -12.36 15.90
C ILE A 553 -22.96 -13.72 15.21
N GLN A 554 -21.84 -14.33 14.78
CA GLN A 554 -21.85 -15.66 14.15
C GLN A 554 -22.41 -16.73 15.09
N TYR A 555 -22.04 -16.71 16.37
CA TYR A 555 -22.60 -17.64 17.36
C TYR A 555 -24.09 -17.38 17.64
N ALA A 556 -24.51 -16.13 17.74
CA ALA A 556 -25.92 -15.80 17.90
C ALA A 556 -26.76 -16.30 16.70
N TYR A 557 -26.24 -16.11 15.49
CA TYR A 557 -26.86 -16.65 14.27
C TYR A 557 -26.97 -18.18 14.32
N TRP A 558 -25.88 -18.88 14.66
CA TRP A 558 -25.83 -20.34 14.76
C TRP A 558 -26.76 -20.91 15.84
N MET A 559 -26.88 -20.23 16.97
CA MET A 559 -27.78 -20.60 18.06
C MET A 559 -29.26 -20.39 17.69
N GLY A 560 -29.56 -19.70 16.59
CA GLY A 560 -30.92 -19.56 16.06
C GLY A 560 -31.69 -18.33 16.54
N TYR A 561 -31.02 -17.36 17.18
CA TYR A 561 -31.69 -16.12 17.60
C TYR A 561 -32.36 -15.43 16.40
N LYS A 562 -33.60 -15.00 16.62
CA LYS A 562 -34.43 -14.30 15.63
C LYS A 562 -34.12 -12.81 15.60
N GLU A 563 -33.83 -12.23 16.75
CA GLU A 563 -33.52 -10.82 16.92
C GLU A 563 -32.22 -10.67 17.71
N VAL A 564 -31.26 -9.94 17.15
CA VAL A 564 -29.96 -9.69 17.77
C VAL A 564 -29.69 -8.20 17.75
N TYR A 565 -29.40 -7.62 18.92
CA TYR A 565 -29.19 -6.18 19.08
C TYR A 565 -27.80 -5.87 19.62
N LEU A 566 -27.08 -4.98 18.92
CA LEU A 566 -25.74 -4.53 19.31
C LEU A 566 -25.80 -3.27 20.18
N ALA A 567 -24.89 -3.20 21.14
CA ALA A 567 -24.64 -2.04 21.99
C ALA A 567 -23.14 -1.88 22.27
N GLY A 568 -22.68 -0.65 22.54
CA GLY A 568 -21.27 -0.41 22.88
C GLY A 568 -20.31 -0.66 21.71
N VAL A 569 -20.76 -0.42 20.47
CA VAL A 569 -19.95 -0.53 19.25
C VAL A 569 -20.05 0.79 18.48
N ASP A 570 -19.23 1.76 18.88
CA ASP A 570 -19.39 3.14 18.39
C ASP A 570 -18.64 3.42 17.09
N LEU A 571 -17.55 2.69 16.83
CA LEU A 571 -16.62 2.97 15.74
C LEU A 571 -16.18 4.46 15.73
N ASP A 572 -16.04 5.02 16.92
CA ASP A 572 -15.56 6.37 17.21
C ASP A 572 -14.46 6.23 18.27
N TYR A 573 -13.21 6.17 17.79
CA TYR A 573 -12.02 5.98 18.62
C TYR A 573 -11.47 7.30 19.19
N THR A 574 -12.15 8.43 18.95
CA THR A 574 -11.84 9.70 19.62
C THR A 574 -12.29 9.71 21.08
N LYS A 575 -13.15 8.75 21.46
CA LYS A 575 -13.66 8.56 22.82
C LYS A 575 -13.00 7.34 23.48
N PRO A 576 -12.82 7.38 24.81
CA PRO A 576 -12.34 6.21 25.53
C PRO A 576 -13.41 5.11 25.56
N TYR A 577 -12.99 3.88 25.84
CA TYR A 577 -13.92 2.81 26.21
C TYR A 577 -14.64 3.14 27.52
N PHE A 578 -15.70 2.39 27.88
CA PHE A 578 -16.48 2.66 29.10
C PHE A 578 -15.63 2.67 30.39
N TYR A 579 -14.47 1.98 30.37
CA TYR A 579 -13.52 1.88 31.49
C TYR A 579 -12.37 2.90 31.41
N GLY A 580 -12.49 3.93 30.57
CA GLY A 580 -11.62 5.11 30.57
C GLY A 580 -10.28 4.99 29.84
N GLU A 581 -9.92 3.83 29.30
CA GLU A 581 -8.70 3.70 28.49
C GLU A 581 -8.93 4.10 27.03
N PHE A 582 -7.94 4.80 26.47
CA PHE A 582 -7.75 4.92 25.03
C PHE A 582 -6.87 3.77 24.56
N ASN A 583 -7.08 3.31 23.33
CA ASN A 583 -6.18 2.35 22.73
C ASN A 583 -5.21 3.07 21.77
N PRO A 584 -3.94 3.31 22.17
CA PRO A 584 -3.03 4.22 21.47
C PRO A 584 -2.59 3.73 20.09
N THR A 585 -2.72 2.43 19.78
CA THR A 585 -2.40 1.87 18.45
C THR A 585 -3.44 2.22 17.37
N TRP A 586 -4.62 2.72 17.75
CA TRP A 586 -5.69 3.02 16.78
C TRP A 586 -5.69 4.46 16.28
N ASN A 587 -4.93 5.39 16.87
CA ASN A 587 -4.87 6.76 16.36
C ASN A 587 -4.16 6.90 15.00
N THR A 588 -3.42 5.89 14.54
CA THR A 588 -2.71 5.89 13.24
C THR A 588 -3.19 4.80 12.27
N SER A 589 -4.09 3.89 12.69
CA SER A 589 -4.57 2.74 11.91
C SER A 589 -6.10 2.52 11.94
N SER A 590 -6.86 3.45 12.55
CA SER A 590 -8.29 3.30 12.86
C SER A 590 -9.21 3.20 11.66
N GLU A 591 -8.95 3.91 10.56
CA GLU A 591 -9.89 3.93 9.41
C GLU A 591 -10.02 2.55 8.78
N TYR A 592 -8.90 1.87 8.52
CA TYR A 592 -8.90 0.58 7.83
C TYR A 592 -9.69 -0.50 8.60
N LEU A 593 -9.47 -0.59 9.91
CA LEU A 593 -10.15 -1.59 10.73
C LEU A 593 -11.61 -1.23 10.99
N SER A 594 -11.92 0.07 11.16
CA SER A 594 -13.31 0.54 11.24
C SER A 594 -14.09 0.17 9.99
N GLU A 595 -13.51 0.37 8.81
CA GLU A 595 -14.13 -0.01 7.54
C GLU A 595 -14.33 -1.53 7.43
N SER A 596 -13.36 -2.34 7.85
CA SER A 596 -13.50 -3.80 7.91
C SER A 596 -14.65 -4.24 8.83
N MET A 597 -14.78 -3.64 10.02
CA MET A 597 -15.89 -3.91 10.95
C MET A 597 -17.24 -3.50 10.33
N LYS A 598 -17.33 -2.33 9.68
CA LYS A 598 -18.56 -1.87 9.01
C LYS A 598 -19.00 -2.83 7.92
N ILE A 599 -18.08 -3.25 7.05
CA ILE A 599 -18.36 -4.18 5.95
C ILE A 599 -18.85 -5.52 6.50
N SER A 600 -18.16 -6.06 7.53
CA SER A 600 -18.50 -7.34 8.13
C SER A 600 -19.89 -7.32 8.76
N ILE A 601 -20.18 -6.32 9.60
CA ILE A 601 -21.47 -6.18 10.30
C ILE A 601 -22.61 -5.90 9.30
N ALA A 602 -22.41 -5.06 8.28
CA ALA A 602 -23.41 -4.83 7.24
C ALA A 602 -23.71 -6.10 6.43
N THR A 603 -22.69 -6.93 6.18
CA THR A 603 -22.87 -8.23 5.51
C THR A 603 -23.70 -9.17 6.39
N ALA A 604 -23.44 -9.22 7.69
CA ALA A 604 -24.25 -9.98 8.63
C ALA A 604 -25.72 -9.52 8.64
N GLU A 605 -25.98 -8.21 8.68
CA GLU A 605 -27.34 -7.66 8.65
C GLU A 605 -28.10 -8.13 7.42
N LYS A 606 -27.46 -8.04 6.24
CA LYS A 606 -28.07 -8.47 4.99
C LYS A 606 -28.48 -9.94 5.04
N ILE A 607 -27.65 -10.80 5.63
CA ILE A 607 -27.93 -12.25 5.74
C ILE A 607 -29.03 -12.51 6.77
N PHE A 608 -29.00 -11.86 7.92
CA PHE A 608 -30.07 -11.93 8.92
C PHE A 608 -31.41 -11.57 8.26
N ARG A 609 -31.47 -10.43 7.56
CA ARG A 609 -32.67 -9.95 6.87
C ARG A 609 -33.16 -10.92 5.79
N GLN A 610 -32.27 -11.52 5.01
CA GLN A 610 -32.62 -12.53 4.00
C GLN A 610 -33.31 -13.77 4.60
N GLU A 611 -33.05 -14.09 5.87
CA GLU A 611 -33.71 -15.17 6.61
C GLU A 611 -34.84 -14.68 7.52
N GLY A 612 -35.27 -13.44 7.32
CA GLY A 612 -36.30 -12.78 8.10
C GLY A 612 -35.90 -12.57 9.56
N ARG A 613 -34.62 -12.58 9.91
CA ARG A 613 -34.08 -12.26 11.24
C ARG A 613 -33.71 -10.79 11.32
N THR A 614 -33.56 -10.27 12.53
CA THR A 614 -33.16 -8.88 12.79
C THR A 614 -31.76 -8.82 13.37
N LEU A 615 -30.90 -7.99 12.79
CA LEU A 615 -29.65 -7.53 13.38
C LEU A 615 -29.70 -6.00 13.47
N GLY A 616 -29.85 -5.45 14.67
CA GLY A 616 -30.03 -4.02 14.91
C GLY A 616 -29.04 -3.47 15.94
N LYS A 617 -29.14 -2.16 16.23
CA LYS A 617 -28.41 -1.50 17.33
C LYS A 617 -29.37 -0.81 18.30
N ILE A 618 -29.01 -0.77 19.57
CA ILE A 618 -29.79 -0.10 20.64
C ILE A 618 -29.07 1.09 21.27
N THR A 619 -27.84 1.37 20.84
CA THR A 619 -27.08 2.58 21.19
C THR A 619 -27.04 3.56 20.03
N LYS A 620 -26.90 4.86 20.34
CA LYS A 620 -26.75 5.92 19.33
C LYS A 620 -25.33 5.93 18.75
N SER A 621 -25.04 4.93 17.93
CA SER A 621 -23.73 4.73 17.29
C SER A 621 -23.83 5.07 15.80
N PRO A 622 -23.58 6.33 15.37
CA PRO A 622 -23.86 6.78 14.00
C PRO A 622 -22.98 6.09 12.95
N ASN A 623 -21.77 5.67 13.33
CA ASN A 623 -20.81 5.03 12.42
C ASN A 623 -21.09 3.52 12.21
N LEU A 624 -21.99 2.93 13.00
CA LEU A 624 -22.38 1.52 12.89
C LEU A 624 -23.56 1.36 11.91
N PRO A 625 -23.39 0.65 10.78
CA PRO A 625 -24.39 0.57 9.71
C PRO A 625 -25.50 -0.45 10.02
N LEU A 626 -26.23 -0.23 11.12
CA LEU A 626 -27.40 -1.01 11.54
C LEU A 626 -28.57 -0.08 11.86
N ASP A 627 -29.79 -0.60 11.71
CA ASP A 627 -31.01 0.10 12.11
C ASP A 627 -31.05 0.28 13.63
N PHE A 628 -31.45 1.48 14.06
CA PHE A 628 -31.56 1.84 15.47
C PHE A 628 -32.94 1.49 16.01
N PHE A 629 -32.96 0.79 17.16
CA PHE A 629 -34.17 0.44 17.90
C PHE A 629 -34.09 1.05 19.29
N ARG A 630 -35.20 1.59 19.81
CA ARG A 630 -35.24 2.02 21.20
C ARG A 630 -35.23 0.79 22.08
N MET A 631 -34.50 0.87 23.18
CA MET A 631 -34.39 -0.22 24.14
C MET A 631 -35.77 -0.65 24.67
N GLU A 632 -36.68 0.30 24.90
CA GLU A 632 -38.06 0.01 25.36
C GLU A 632 -38.89 -0.78 24.34
N ASP A 633 -38.58 -0.68 23.05
CA ASP A 633 -39.34 -1.34 21.98
C ASP A 633 -38.90 -2.80 21.76
N VAL A 634 -37.75 -3.18 22.34
CA VAL A 634 -37.10 -4.47 22.07
C VAL A 634 -36.82 -5.30 23.32
N ILE A 635 -37.21 -4.82 24.50
CA ILE A 635 -37.21 -5.56 25.78
C ILE A 635 -38.64 -5.92 26.10
#